data_AF-A0A0G1GRK7-F1
#
_entry.id   AF-A0A0G1GRK7-F1
#
_cell.length_a   1.000
_cell.length_b   1.000
_cell.length_c   1.000
_cell.angle_alpha   90.00
_cell.angle_beta   90.00
_cell.angle_gamma   90.00
#
_symmetry.space_group_name_H-M   'P 1'
#
loop_
_entity.id
_entity.type
_entity.pdbx_description
1 polymer ?
#
loop_
_entity_poly.entity_id
_entity_poly.type
_entity_poly.pdbx_seq_one_letter_code
_entity_poly.pdbx_strand_id
1 'polypeptide(L)'
;MKTINKILILGLLVVIGLANVSSAEATLSFTTDTTIVIDSVNYTIKSGSQATSITGNSDGTVSSSVKIADNTGGFGALTNSDFFGLDTASIGDLNNDGVNDLAVGTLGDDTGGSGRGAVYILFMNADGTVASSQKIADSTGGFGVLVNSDQFGLAVAGIGDLNNDDVSDLVVGAPGDDTGGSGRGAVYILFMNADGTVASSQKIASGTGGFGALLNGDAFGTSVASLGDLDGDEITDLAVGAYTDDTGGSSRGAVYVLFMNADGTVASSQKIADNTGGFGTLVNSDAFGISVAGIGDLDGDNILDLAVGAWGDDTGGNFRGAVYILFMNADGAVASSQKIASGTGGFGTLTDLDLFGGAISSVGDLDNDGVFDLAVGVYGDDTGGSGRGAVYILFMNADGAVASSQKIASGTGGFGTLVDGDCWGRGIANIGDFNSNGVIDLAVGAQCDDTGGSDRGSVYILYFTRTSVPSLEVTVPSYSTFTLVSNDKHIFNNNASLTTDCFENNSSLVINTPSTVTITPSTEICVSEQNSSGSSKKSSSTTTETLIPVVSTIPPSTPAPVSCPSGDMFNATTGERCNAFFNISYNFGLTTLGLGSVGETVRQLQQFLNTQLNLILSVDGKFGPLTSAAVKQWQAAHGLVPDGQVGPLTKEKMGGMN
;
A
#
# COMPACT_ATOMS: atom_id res chain seq x y z
N MET A 1 6.40 63.29 -32.63
CA MET A 1 5.21 63.65 -31.83
C MET A 1 4.62 62.36 -31.30
N LYS A 2 4.40 62.13 -30.00
CA LYS A 2 4.80 62.84 -28.76
C LYS A 2 5.43 61.77 -27.83
N THR A 3 6.54 61.99 -27.12
CA THR A 3 6.61 62.48 -25.72
C THR A 3 5.63 61.73 -24.77
N ILE A 4 6.01 61.15 -23.63
CA ILE A 4 7.07 61.48 -22.65
C ILE A 4 7.73 60.23 -22.01
N ASN A 5 9.01 60.35 -21.63
CA ASN A 5 9.80 59.71 -20.54
C ASN A 5 9.01 58.86 -19.49
N LYS A 6 9.57 57.78 -18.91
CA LYS A 6 10.82 57.78 -18.12
C LYS A 6 11.54 56.42 -18.06
N ILE A 7 12.86 56.51 -17.94
CA ILE A 7 13.71 55.48 -17.31
C ILE A 7 13.69 55.69 -15.79
N LEU A 8 13.66 54.61 -15.01
CA LEU A 8 14.34 54.53 -13.72
C LEU A 8 14.87 53.10 -13.53
N ILE A 9 16.10 52.96 -13.04
CA ILE A 9 16.82 51.68 -12.88
C ILE A 9 17.26 51.58 -11.43
N LEU A 10 16.99 50.43 -10.79
CA LEU A 10 17.56 49.91 -9.53
C LEU A 10 16.98 48.49 -9.34
N GLY A 11 17.73 47.38 -9.37
CA GLY A 11 19.18 47.23 -9.61
C GLY A 11 19.60 45.82 -10.06
N LEU A 12 20.91 45.65 -10.28
CA LEU A 12 21.68 44.40 -10.54
C LEU A 12 21.53 43.36 -9.39
N LEU A 13 21.84 42.05 -9.47
CA LEU A 13 22.28 41.03 -10.47
C LEU A 13 22.21 39.64 -9.72
N VAL A 14 22.13 38.39 -10.22
CA VAL A 14 22.30 37.62 -11.49
C VAL A 14 21.08 36.65 -11.60
N VAL A 15 20.51 36.15 -12.70
CA VAL A 15 20.82 36.06 -14.15
C VAL A 15 21.67 34.85 -14.60
N ILE A 16 21.05 33.66 -14.73
CA ILE A 16 21.53 32.60 -15.67
C ILE A 16 21.13 33.04 -17.09
N GLY A 17 22.12 33.34 -17.94
CA GLY A 17 21.91 33.65 -19.35
C GLY A 17 22.04 32.40 -20.23
N LEU A 18 21.03 32.16 -21.09
CA LEU A 18 21.00 31.08 -22.08
C LEU A 18 22.26 31.02 -22.97
N ALA A 19 22.92 29.86 -23.03
CA ALA A 19 23.83 29.49 -24.12
C ALA A 19 24.06 27.96 -24.23
N ASN A 20 23.21 27.29 -25.02
CA ASN A 20 23.43 25.96 -25.62
C ASN A 20 23.82 24.78 -24.70
N VAL A 21 22.82 24.07 -24.18
CA VAL A 21 22.88 22.60 -24.06
C VAL A 21 21.83 22.03 -25.02
N SER A 22 22.18 20.98 -25.76
CA SER A 22 21.28 20.31 -26.69
C SER A 22 20.73 19.02 -26.08
N SER A 23 19.40 18.86 -26.12
CA SER A 23 18.61 17.71 -25.66
C SER A 23 18.61 17.42 -24.15
N ALA A 24 17.48 16.85 -23.69
CA ALA A 24 17.11 16.52 -22.30
C ALA A 24 16.97 17.72 -21.34
N GLU A 25 15.71 18.10 -21.08
CA GLU A 25 15.32 18.79 -19.85
C GLU A 25 14.98 17.72 -18.80
N ALA A 26 15.35 17.94 -17.54
CA ALA A 26 15.10 17.00 -16.45
C ALA A 26 14.76 17.77 -15.16
N THR A 27 13.71 17.31 -14.48
CA THR A 27 13.32 17.77 -13.14
C THR A 27 13.80 16.73 -12.13
N LEU A 28 14.09 17.12 -10.88
CA LEU A 28 14.36 16.19 -9.78
C LEU A 28 13.42 16.48 -8.61
N SER A 29 12.95 15.42 -7.94
CA SER A 29 12.19 15.46 -6.70
C SER A 29 12.67 14.36 -5.73
N PHE A 30 12.49 14.58 -4.43
CA PHE A 30 12.98 13.72 -3.34
C PHE A 30 11.92 13.60 -2.25
N THR A 31 11.88 12.44 -1.58
CA THR A 31 11.09 12.18 -0.37
C THR A 31 11.92 11.31 0.59
N THR A 32 12.13 11.68 1.85
CA THR A 32 11.35 12.62 2.68
C THR A 32 11.68 14.10 2.49
N ASP A 33 10.77 14.92 3.04
CA ASP A 33 10.72 16.38 3.13
C ASP A 33 12.02 17.17 2.82
N THR A 34 12.27 17.36 1.52
CA THR A 34 13.48 18.02 0.98
C THR A 34 13.10 19.24 0.15
N THR A 35 13.46 20.45 0.63
CA THR A 35 13.32 21.68 -0.17
C THR A 35 14.66 22.07 -0.81
N ILE A 36 14.73 22.07 -2.14
CA ILE A 36 15.89 22.55 -2.90
C ILE A 36 15.72 24.04 -3.20
N VAL A 37 16.63 24.89 -2.72
CA VAL A 37 16.64 26.33 -3.01
C VAL A 37 17.92 26.70 -3.77
N ILE A 38 17.75 27.26 -4.97
CA ILE A 38 18.85 27.61 -5.88
C ILE A 38 19.02 29.13 -5.94
N ASP A 39 20.18 29.63 -5.51
CA ASP A 39 20.62 31.00 -5.81
C ASP A 39 21.74 30.99 -6.87
N SER A 40 21.39 31.51 -8.05
CA SER A 40 22.31 31.79 -9.16
C SER A 40 22.93 30.55 -9.86
N VAL A 41 24.14 30.66 -10.42
CA VAL A 41 24.38 30.28 -11.83
C VAL A 41 25.10 28.94 -12.11
N ASN A 42 24.51 28.13 -13.02
CA ASN A 42 25.09 27.03 -13.83
C ASN A 42 25.37 25.64 -13.20
N TYR A 43 24.47 25.12 -12.35
CA TYR A 43 24.57 23.73 -11.90
C TYR A 43 24.44 22.71 -13.04
N THR A 44 25.13 21.58 -12.90
CA THR A 44 24.83 20.34 -13.64
C THR A 44 24.54 19.26 -12.61
N ILE A 45 23.30 18.79 -12.59
CA ILE A 45 22.86 17.63 -11.81
C ILE A 45 22.83 16.44 -12.76
N LYS A 46 23.33 15.28 -12.31
CA LYS A 46 23.19 14.01 -13.05
C LYS A 46 22.53 12.96 -12.16
N SER A 47 21.27 12.65 -12.43
CA SER A 47 20.77 11.30 -12.16
C SER A 47 21.21 10.38 -13.30
N GLY A 48 21.43 9.10 -12.98
CA GLY A 48 21.52 8.05 -14.01
C GLY A 48 20.10 7.63 -14.38
N SER A 49 19.65 7.95 -15.59
CA SER A 49 18.25 7.81 -16.02
C SER A 49 17.28 8.81 -15.34
N GLN A 50 16.02 8.83 -15.77
CA GLN A 50 15.01 9.82 -15.39
C GLN A 50 14.71 9.73 -13.88
N ALA A 51 14.86 10.83 -13.13
CA ALA A 51 14.63 10.88 -11.68
C ALA A 51 13.37 11.69 -11.34
N THR A 52 12.21 11.16 -11.72
CA THR A 52 10.94 11.53 -11.07
C THR A 52 10.90 10.77 -9.75
N SER A 53 10.84 11.49 -8.62
CA SER A 53 10.89 10.96 -7.24
C SER A 53 12.04 10.00 -6.94
N ILE A 54 13.06 10.49 -6.22
CA ILE A 54 14.01 9.62 -5.52
C ILE A 54 13.41 9.24 -4.16
N THR A 55 12.41 8.36 -4.21
CA THR A 55 12.06 7.42 -3.15
C THR A 55 13.20 6.37 -3.00
N GLY A 56 13.05 5.40 -2.09
CA GLY A 56 14.01 4.29 -2.00
C GLY A 56 13.31 2.98 -2.33
N ASN A 57 13.67 2.42 -3.47
CA ASN A 57 13.20 1.14 -4.00
C ASN A 57 13.48 0.01 -2.98
N SER A 58 12.64 -1.02 -2.91
CA SER A 58 12.94 -2.29 -2.26
C SER A 58 13.16 -3.36 -3.32
N ASP A 59 14.21 -4.18 -3.19
CA ASP A 59 14.48 -5.32 -4.08
C ASP A 59 13.79 -6.62 -3.59
N GLY A 60 12.88 -6.52 -2.62
CA GLY A 60 12.22 -7.65 -2.00
C GLY A 60 13.08 -8.38 -0.95
N THR A 61 14.25 -7.84 -0.56
CA THR A 61 15.08 -8.43 0.49
C THR A 61 14.55 -8.11 1.89
N VAL A 62 14.28 -9.15 2.67
CA VAL A 62 13.90 -9.04 4.10
C VAL A 62 15.11 -8.59 4.93
N SER A 63 14.96 -7.52 5.69
CA SER A 63 15.96 -6.98 6.62
C SER A 63 15.99 -7.74 7.95
N SER A 64 14.81 -8.14 8.43
CA SER A 64 14.56 -8.78 9.72
C SER A 64 13.13 -9.34 9.78
N SER A 65 12.82 -10.15 10.78
CA SER A 65 11.48 -10.73 10.93
C SER A 65 11.14 -11.06 12.39
N VAL A 66 9.86 -10.96 12.75
CA VAL A 66 9.33 -11.39 14.06
C VAL A 66 8.33 -12.52 13.86
N LYS A 67 8.45 -13.59 14.66
CA LYS A 67 7.55 -14.74 14.64
C LYS A 67 6.48 -14.60 15.74
N ILE A 68 5.23 -14.75 15.34
CA ILE A 68 4.03 -14.85 16.19
C ILE A 68 3.57 -16.30 16.12
N ALA A 69 3.53 -16.98 17.28
CA ALA A 69 3.09 -18.37 17.39
C ALA A 69 2.64 -18.66 18.83
N ASP A 70 2.27 -19.89 19.15
CA ASP A 70 1.88 -20.22 20.53
C ASP A 70 3.02 -19.94 21.53
N ASN A 71 2.73 -19.12 22.54
CA ASN A 71 3.68 -18.61 23.54
C ASN A 71 4.89 -17.83 22.93
N THR A 72 4.75 -17.28 21.73
CA THR A 72 5.84 -16.63 20.96
C THR A 72 5.35 -15.32 20.32
N GLY A 73 6.18 -14.28 20.30
CA GLY A 73 5.84 -12.99 19.67
C GLY A 73 4.71 -12.21 20.36
N GLY A 74 4.51 -12.42 21.67
CA GLY A 74 3.41 -11.83 22.45
C GLY A 74 2.11 -12.65 22.45
N PHE A 75 1.99 -13.64 21.56
CA PHE A 75 0.78 -14.42 21.35
C PHE A 75 0.78 -15.78 22.07
N GLY A 76 -0.39 -16.42 22.14
CA GLY A 76 -0.61 -17.75 22.70
C GLY A 76 -2.09 -18.11 22.75
N ALA A 77 -2.38 -19.35 23.16
CA ALA A 77 -3.70 -19.99 23.20
C ALA A 77 -4.15 -20.63 21.86
N LEU A 78 -3.21 -21.33 21.21
CA LEU A 78 -3.50 -22.29 20.15
C LEU A 78 -3.51 -23.74 20.68
N THR A 79 -4.42 -24.56 20.15
CA THR A 79 -4.42 -26.02 20.24
C THR A 79 -3.76 -26.66 19.02
N ASN A 80 -3.55 -27.99 19.07
CA ASN A 80 -2.90 -28.70 17.98
C ASN A 80 -3.86 -28.80 16.79
N SER A 81 -3.34 -28.61 15.58
CA SER A 81 -4.11 -28.59 14.33
C SER A 81 -5.13 -27.44 14.22
N ASP A 82 -4.89 -26.31 14.89
CA ASP A 82 -5.65 -25.06 14.69
C ASP A 82 -5.35 -24.44 13.31
N PHE A 83 -4.15 -24.66 12.77
CA PHE A 83 -3.62 -24.10 11.51
C PHE A 83 -3.58 -22.56 11.46
N PHE A 84 -3.06 -21.92 12.51
CA PHE A 84 -2.91 -20.47 12.60
C PHE A 84 -1.93 -19.92 11.54
N GLY A 85 -2.31 -18.87 10.82
CA GLY A 85 -1.53 -18.39 9.68
C GLY A 85 -1.73 -19.23 8.42
N LEU A 86 -2.84 -19.95 8.33
CA LEU A 86 -3.43 -20.42 7.07
C LEU A 86 -3.70 -19.26 6.11
N ASP A 87 -4.32 -18.20 6.62
CA ASP A 87 -4.57 -16.96 5.90
C ASP A 87 -4.49 -15.76 6.86
N THR A 88 -4.19 -14.58 6.31
CA THR A 88 -3.87 -13.37 7.07
C THR A 88 -4.32 -12.13 6.30
N ALA A 89 -4.87 -11.14 7.00
CA ALA A 89 -5.20 -9.83 6.44
C ALA A 89 -4.84 -8.70 7.40
N SER A 90 -4.44 -7.56 6.84
CA SER A 90 -4.50 -6.28 7.56
C SER A 90 -5.97 -5.82 7.65
N ILE A 91 -6.34 -5.25 8.78
CA ILE A 91 -7.66 -4.61 9.00
C ILE A 91 -7.53 -3.11 9.29
N GLY A 92 -6.32 -2.56 9.14
CA GLY A 92 -6.00 -1.20 9.58
C GLY A 92 -5.92 -1.07 11.10
N ASP A 93 -5.69 0.15 11.58
CA ASP A 93 -5.70 0.49 13.01
C ASP A 93 -7.15 0.43 13.56
N LEU A 94 -7.56 -0.74 14.04
CA LEU A 94 -8.93 -1.00 14.49
C LEU A 94 -9.19 -0.34 15.85
N ASN A 95 -8.16 -0.27 16.71
CA ASN A 95 -8.27 0.22 18.08
C ASN A 95 -7.98 1.74 18.25
N ASN A 96 -7.41 2.38 17.22
CA ASN A 96 -6.95 3.78 17.16
C ASN A 96 -5.72 4.08 18.06
N ASP A 97 -4.72 3.18 18.09
CA ASP A 97 -3.42 3.41 18.78
C ASP A 97 -2.27 3.88 17.87
N GLY A 98 -2.45 3.79 16.55
CA GLY A 98 -1.46 4.18 15.53
C GLY A 98 -0.71 3.02 14.87
N VAL A 99 -1.02 1.76 15.19
CA VAL A 99 -0.48 0.56 14.52
C VAL A 99 -1.60 -0.16 13.75
N ASN A 100 -1.31 -0.74 12.59
CA ASN A 100 -2.28 -1.58 11.88
C ASN A 100 -2.46 -2.93 12.58
N ASP A 101 -3.71 -3.33 12.80
CA ASP A 101 -4.07 -4.61 13.40
C ASP A 101 -4.24 -5.71 12.33
N LEU A 102 -4.19 -6.98 12.74
CA LEU A 102 -4.24 -8.14 11.85
C LEU A 102 -5.40 -9.08 12.17
N ALA A 103 -6.06 -9.61 11.14
CA ALA A 103 -6.92 -10.79 11.24
C ALA A 103 -6.16 -12.03 10.76
N VAL A 104 -6.22 -13.13 11.52
CA VAL A 104 -5.53 -14.39 11.21
C VAL A 104 -6.51 -15.57 11.29
N GLY A 105 -6.54 -16.38 10.23
CA GLY A 105 -7.38 -17.57 10.12
C GLY A 105 -6.86 -18.80 10.87
N THR A 106 -7.79 -19.61 11.38
CA THR A 106 -7.56 -20.91 12.06
C THR A 106 -8.68 -21.89 11.67
N LEU A 107 -8.56 -22.60 10.53
CA LEU A 107 -9.64 -23.47 10.02
C LEU A 107 -9.96 -24.65 10.95
N GLY A 108 -8.95 -25.15 11.67
CA GLY A 108 -9.05 -26.37 12.46
C GLY A 108 -9.56 -26.17 13.87
N ASP A 109 -9.92 -24.93 14.23
CA ASP A 109 -10.36 -24.59 15.57
C ASP A 109 -11.67 -25.30 15.94
N ASP A 110 -11.61 -26.07 17.02
CA ASP A 110 -12.72 -26.91 17.53
C ASP A 110 -13.65 -26.14 18.51
N THR A 111 -13.55 -24.80 18.61
CA THR A 111 -14.41 -23.99 19.52
C THR A 111 -15.89 -24.20 19.19
N GLY A 112 -16.63 -24.73 20.18
CA GLY A 112 -18.06 -25.03 20.06
C GLY A 112 -18.40 -26.37 19.37
N GLY A 113 -17.47 -26.95 18.61
CA GLY A 113 -17.63 -28.22 17.91
C GLY A 113 -16.64 -28.38 16.76
N SER A 114 -16.54 -29.60 16.24
CA SER A 114 -15.35 -29.98 15.46
C SER A 114 -15.25 -29.30 14.09
N GLY A 115 -14.07 -28.76 13.78
CA GLY A 115 -13.76 -28.08 12.52
C GLY A 115 -14.69 -26.90 12.21
N ARG A 116 -15.16 -26.19 13.25
CA ARG A 116 -15.94 -24.95 13.06
C ARG A 116 -15.06 -23.85 12.52
N GLY A 117 -13.82 -23.77 13.00
CA GLY A 117 -12.85 -22.75 12.66
C GLY A 117 -13.07 -21.44 13.44
N ALA A 118 -12.05 -20.59 13.43
CA ALA A 118 -12.03 -19.31 14.13
C ALA A 118 -11.15 -18.29 13.38
N VAL A 119 -11.33 -17.03 13.74
CA VAL A 119 -10.43 -15.92 13.37
C VAL A 119 -9.89 -15.29 14.66
N TYR A 120 -8.61 -14.98 14.70
CA TYR A 120 -7.99 -14.19 15.76
C TYR A 120 -7.71 -12.78 15.23
N ILE A 121 -8.28 -11.78 15.89
CA ILE A 121 -7.86 -10.38 15.76
C ILE A 121 -6.65 -10.18 16.67
N LEU A 122 -5.55 -9.69 16.11
CA LEU A 122 -4.31 -9.40 16.80
C LEU A 122 -4.11 -7.89 16.84
N PHE A 123 -4.11 -7.33 18.06
CA PHE A 123 -3.75 -5.95 18.29
C PHE A 123 -2.23 -5.84 18.34
N MET A 124 -1.63 -5.01 17.51
CA MET A 124 -0.20 -5.09 17.20
C MET A 124 0.65 -3.99 17.87
N ASN A 125 1.89 -4.32 18.23
CA ASN A 125 2.93 -3.33 18.50
C ASN A 125 3.68 -3.03 17.20
N ALA A 126 4.20 -1.81 17.06
CA ALA A 126 5.08 -1.41 15.94
C ALA A 126 6.42 -2.19 15.86
N ASP A 127 6.76 -3.02 16.86
CA ASP A 127 7.88 -3.97 16.79
C ASP A 127 7.49 -5.33 16.19
N GLY A 128 6.23 -5.52 15.79
CA GLY A 128 5.71 -6.73 15.16
C GLY A 128 5.33 -7.83 16.15
N THR A 129 5.36 -7.55 17.46
CA THR A 129 4.79 -8.43 18.48
C THR A 129 3.32 -8.10 18.77
N VAL A 130 2.56 -9.07 19.23
CA VAL A 130 1.15 -8.90 19.61
C VAL A 130 1.04 -8.21 20.98
N ALA A 131 0.30 -7.10 21.05
CA ALA A 131 -0.02 -6.37 22.27
C ALA A 131 -1.20 -7.02 23.03
N SER A 132 -2.25 -7.40 22.30
CA SER A 132 -3.36 -8.21 22.81
C SER A 132 -4.10 -8.92 21.66
N SER A 133 -5.07 -9.79 21.96
CA SER A 133 -5.83 -10.47 20.90
C SER A 133 -7.27 -10.79 21.32
N GLN A 134 -8.17 -10.78 20.34
CA GLN A 134 -9.58 -11.14 20.50
C GLN A 134 -9.94 -12.26 19.51
N LYS A 135 -10.53 -13.35 20.02
CA LYS A 135 -10.94 -14.51 19.22
C LYS A 135 -12.40 -14.37 18.77
N ILE A 136 -12.66 -14.63 17.49
CA ILE A 136 -13.98 -14.70 16.87
C ILE A 136 -14.21 -16.16 16.47
N ALA A 137 -15.23 -16.79 17.05
CA ALA A 137 -15.54 -18.21 16.83
C ALA A 137 -17.01 -18.49 17.21
N ASP A 138 -17.45 -19.75 17.15
CA ASP A 138 -18.80 -20.16 17.54
C ASP A 138 -19.21 -19.59 18.91
N SER A 139 -20.28 -18.78 18.92
CA SER A 139 -20.83 -18.08 20.09
C SER A 139 -19.79 -17.26 20.90
N THR A 140 -18.71 -16.81 20.25
CA THR A 140 -17.51 -16.24 20.88
C THR A 140 -17.08 -14.95 20.18
N GLY A 141 -16.62 -13.94 20.94
CA GLY A 141 -16.17 -12.66 20.37
C GLY A 141 -17.30 -11.83 19.75
N GLY A 142 -18.53 -11.95 20.27
CA GLY A 142 -19.73 -11.29 19.72
C GLY A 142 -20.41 -12.05 18.57
N PHE A 143 -19.74 -13.04 17.98
CA PHE A 143 -20.22 -13.74 16.80
C PHE A 143 -21.33 -14.78 17.07
N GLY A 144 -22.02 -15.18 15.99
CA GLY A 144 -23.14 -16.11 15.98
C GLY A 144 -22.76 -17.59 16.09
N VAL A 145 -23.63 -18.46 15.59
CA VAL A 145 -23.49 -19.93 15.69
C VAL A 145 -22.96 -20.52 14.38
N LEU A 146 -21.94 -21.37 14.50
CA LEU A 146 -21.37 -22.18 13.42
C LEU A 146 -21.85 -23.64 13.50
N VAL A 147 -21.70 -24.37 12.40
CA VAL A 147 -21.91 -25.82 12.28
C VAL A 147 -20.56 -26.52 12.11
N ASN A 148 -20.47 -27.78 12.54
CA ASN A 148 -19.24 -28.55 12.42
C ASN A 148 -18.82 -28.68 10.94
N SER A 149 -17.52 -28.53 10.69
CA SER A 149 -16.90 -28.56 9.36
C SER A 149 -17.18 -27.36 8.44
N ASP A 150 -17.82 -26.27 8.92
CA ASP A 150 -18.00 -25.01 8.15
C ASP A 150 -16.65 -24.40 7.71
N GLN A 151 -15.57 -24.62 8.47
CA GLN A 151 -14.22 -24.07 8.22
C GLN A 151 -14.20 -22.52 8.16
N PHE A 152 -14.90 -21.88 9.10
CA PHE A 152 -14.89 -20.42 9.27
C PHE A 152 -13.48 -19.93 9.59
N GLY A 153 -13.05 -18.86 8.92
CA GLY A 153 -11.67 -18.38 9.04
C GLY A 153 -10.69 -19.20 8.21
N LEU A 154 -11.15 -19.92 7.17
CA LEU A 154 -10.25 -20.50 6.17
C LEU A 154 -9.61 -19.41 5.29
N ALA A 155 -10.34 -18.32 5.04
CA ALA A 155 -9.84 -17.13 4.39
C ALA A 155 -10.37 -15.86 5.09
N VAL A 156 -9.61 -14.77 5.06
CA VAL A 156 -9.93 -13.49 5.72
C VAL A 156 -9.48 -12.30 4.87
N ALA A 157 -10.28 -11.24 4.82
CA ALA A 157 -9.87 -9.96 4.22
C ALA A 157 -10.53 -8.77 4.94
N GLY A 158 -9.74 -7.73 5.24
CA GLY A 158 -10.29 -6.43 5.63
C GLY A 158 -10.96 -5.75 4.43
N ILE A 159 -12.14 -5.15 4.64
CA ILE A 159 -12.95 -4.56 3.56
C ILE A 159 -13.20 -3.06 3.72
N GLY A 160 -12.50 -2.43 4.69
CA GLY A 160 -12.75 -1.05 5.10
C GLY A 160 -14.04 -0.91 5.90
N ASP A 161 -14.44 0.33 6.16
CA ASP A 161 -15.72 0.66 6.80
C ASP A 161 -16.85 0.55 5.76
N LEU A 162 -17.48 -0.64 5.67
CA LEU A 162 -18.53 -0.93 4.70
C LEU A 162 -19.85 -0.26 5.11
N ASN A 163 -20.11 -0.18 6.42
CA ASN A 163 -21.39 0.28 6.96
C ASN A 163 -21.46 1.80 7.25
N ASN A 164 -20.30 2.49 7.21
CA ASN A 164 -20.07 3.90 7.51
C ASN A 164 -20.25 4.27 9.01
N ASP A 165 -19.69 3.48 9.93
CA ASP A 165 -19.67 3.77 11.39
C ASP A 165 -18.30 4.19 11.99
N ASP A 166 -17.32 4.48 11.14
CA ASP A 166 -15.92 4.79 11.47
C ASP A 166 -15.09 3.59 12.01
N VAL A 167 -15.50 2.32 11.76
CA VAL A 167 -14.75 1.10 12.13
C VAL A 167 -14.48 0.21 10.90
N SER A 168 -13.30 -0.43 10.82
CA SER A 168 -12.97 -1.38 9.74
C SER A 168 -13.71 -2.71 9.87
N ASP A 169 -14.46 -3.09 8.83
CA ASP A 169 -15.16 -4.37 8.74
C ASP A 169 -14.28 -5.49 8.12
N LEU A 170 -14.70 -6.74 8.31
CA LEU A 170 -13.98 -7.94 7.87
C LEU A 170 -14.90 -8.90 7.09
N VAL A 171 -14.42 -9.46 5.98
CA VAL A 171 -15.04 -10.64 5.35
C VAL A 171 -14.28 -11.92 5.73
N VAL A 172 -15.03 -12.97 6.06
CA VAL A 172 -14.49 -14.28 6.49
C VAL A 172 -15.09 -15.41 5.66
N GLY A 173 -14.22 -16.25 5.09
CA GLY A 173 -14.58 -17.45 4.33
C GLY A 173 -14.95 -18.64 5.21
N ALA A 174 -15.94 -19.41 4.78
CA ALA A 174 -16.40 -20.67 5.38
C ALA A 174 -16.81 -21.66 4.27
N PRO A 175 -15.85 -22.24 3.52
CA PRO A 175 -16.14 -23.02 2.31
C PRO A 175 -16.77 -24.40 2.58
N GLY A 176 -16.75 -24.88 3.82
CA GLY A 176 -17.41 -26.13 4.20
C GLY A 176 -18.92 -26.00 4.46
N ASP A 177 -19.45 -24.77 4.45
CA ASP A 177 -20.83 -24.47 4.84
C ASP A 177 -21.87 -25.16 3.92
N ASP A 178 -22.78 -25.92 4.55
CA ASP A 178 -23.81 -26.74 3.87
C ASP A 178 -25.08 -25.92 3.48
N THR A 179 -25.06 -24.58 3.55
CA THR A 179 -26.25 -23.75 3.29
C THR A 179 -26.78 -23.92 1.86
N GLY A 180 -28.00 -24.45 1.75
CA GLY A 180 -28.68 -24.73 0.48
C GLY A 180 -28.34 -26.10 -0.14
N GLY A 181 -27.32 -26.79 0.36
CA GLY A 181 -26.85 -28.10 -0.13
C GLY A 181 -25.38 -28.30 0.20
N SER A 182 -24.89 -29.54 0.08
CA SER A 182 -23.64 -29.92 0.75
C SER A 182 -22.38 -29.33 0.11
N GLY A 183 -21.45 -28.84 0.95
CA GLY A 183 -20.15 -28.28 0.53
C GLY A 183 -20.28 -27.11 -0.45
N ARG A 184 -21.29 -26.26 -0.28
CA ARG A 184 -21.49 -25.07 -1.13
C ARG A 184 -20.57 -23.94 -0.73
N GLY A 185 -20.37 -23.78 0.57
CA GLY A 185 -19.60 -22.69 1.15
C GLY A 185 -20.40 -21.41 1.34
N ALA A 186 -19.83 -20.52 2.14
CA ALA A 186 -20.37 -19.22 2.50
C ALA A 186 -19.23 -18.23 2.74
N VAL A 187 -19.56 -16.94 2.71
CA VAL A 187 -18.76 -15.89 3.36
C VAL A 187 -19.62 -15.15 4.38
N TYR A 188 -18.97 -14.61 5.41
CA TYR A 188 -19.60 -13.83 6.46
C TYR A 188 -18.97 -12.43 6.46
N ILE A 189 -19.79 -11.41 6.20
CA ILE A 189 -19.44 -10.02 6.50
C ILE A 189 -19.59 -9.85 8.02
N LEU A 190 -18.53 -9.42 8.69
CA LEU A 190 -18.51 -9.09 10.11
C LEU A 190 -18.40 -7.57 10.25
N PHE A 191 -19.44 -6.98 10.82
CA PHE A 191 -19.43 -5.59 11.23
C PHE A 191 -18.75 -5.50 12.60
N MET A 192 -17.67 -4.74 12.71
CA MET A 192 -16.73 -4.85 13.84
C MET A 192 -16.93 -3.78 14.92
N ASN A 193 -16.42 -4.06 16.12
CA ASN A 193 -16.15 -3.04 17.14
C ASN A 193 -14.64 -2.81 17.22
N ALA A 194 -14.24 -1.61 17.66
CA ALA A 194 -12.84 -1.24 17.94
C ALA A 194 -12.13 -2.10 19.01
N ASP A 195 -12.85 -2.98 19.72
CA ASP A 195 -12.28 -3.97 20.66
C ASP A 195 -12.06 -5.37 20.05
N GLY A 196 -12.27 -5.50 18.74
CA GLY A 196 -12.08 -6.75 17.99
C GLY A 196 -13.24 -7.75 18.13
N THR A 197 -14.33 -7.37 18.81
CA THR A 197 -15.56 -8.16 18.83
C THR A 197 -16.50 -7.80 17.68
N VAL A 198 -17.33 -8.74 17.26
CA VAL A 198 -18.34 -8.53 16.20
C VAL A 198 -19.56 -7.79 16.76
N ALA A 199 -19.91 -6.65 16.15
CA ALA A 199 -21.11 -5.86 16.45
C ALA A 199 -22.36 -6.48 15.81
N SER A 200 -22.25 -6.90 14.54
CA SER A 200 -23.26 -7.70 13.84
C SER A 200 -22.64 -8.43 12.65
N SER A 201 -23.37 -9.33 11.98
CA SER A 201 -22.82 -10.07 10.83
C SER A 201 -23.88 -10.45 9.80
N GLN A 202 -23.54 -10.33 8.51
CA GLN A 202 -24.37 -10.75 7.40
C GLN A 202 -23.75 -11.94 6.65
N LYS A 203 -24.49 -13.04 6.54
CA LYS A 203 -24.06 -14.25 5.83
C LYS A 203 -24.44 -14.19 4.35
N ILE A 204 -23.49 -14.47 3.48
CA ILE A 204 -23.67 -14.62 2.03
C ILE A 204 -23.43 -16.09 1.69
N ALA A 205 -24.44 -16.75 1.14
CA ALA A 205 -24.41 -18.17 0.78
C ALA A 205 -25.47 -18.48 -0.28
N SER A 206 -25.56 -19.71 -0.75
CA SER A 206 -26.52 -20.14 -1.78
C SER A 206 -27.97 -19.73 -1.45
N GLY A 207 -28.49 -18.70 -2.12
CA GLY A 207 -29.83 -18.15 -1.94
C GLY A 207 -30.02 -17.31 -0.67
N THR A 208 -28.94 -16.79 -0.07
CA THR A 208 -28.92 -16.07 1.21
C THR A 208 -28.04 -14.81 1.11
N GLY A 209 -28.44 -13.72 1.76
CA GLY A 209 -27.67 -12.46 1.76
C GLY A 209 -27.67 -11.74 0.40
N GLY A 210 -28.78 -11.80 -0.35
CA GLY A 210 -28.90 -11.24 -1.71
C GLY A 210 -28.36 -12.15 -2.82
N PHE A 211 -27.48 -13.09 -2.48
CA PHE A 211 -26.72 -13.87 -3.46
C PHE A 211 -27.50 -15.02 -4.15
N GLY A 212 -26.97 -15.43 -5.30
CA GLY A 212 -27.52 -16.46 -6.19
C GLY A 212 -27.37 -17.90 -5.68
N ALA A 213 -27.56 -18.86 -6.58
CA ALA A 213 -27.49 -20.29 -6.26
C ALA A 213 -26.14 -20.90 -6.62
N LEU A 214 -25.54 -21.62 -5.67
CA LEU A 214 -24.34 -22.44 -5.86
C LEU A 214 -24.71 -23.91 -6.14
N LEU A 215 -23.76 -24.69 -6.61
CA LEU A 215 -23.81 -26.14 -6.74
C LEU A 215 -23.06 -26.83 -5.58
N ASN A 216 -23.39 -28.09 -5.32
CA ASN A 216 -22.77 -28.84 -4.23
C ASN A 216 -21.31 -29.14 -4.56
N GLY A 217 -20.38 -28.72 -3.70
CA GLY A 217 -18.94 -28.89 -3.91
C GLY A 217 -18.23 -27.68 -4.52
N ASP A 218 -18.90 -26.55 -4.75
CA ASP A 218 -18.27 -25.32 -5.27
C ASP A 218 -17.23 -24.72 -4.30
N ALA A 219 -17.37 -24.97 -2.99
CA ALA A 219 -16.49 -24.43 -1.93
C ALA A 219 -16.34 -22.90 -1.98
N PHE A 220 -17.44 -22.18 -2.18
CA PHE A 220 -17.49 -20.72 -2.20
C PHE A 220 -17.01 -20.12 -0.87
N GLY A 221 -16.10 -19.14 -0.93
CA GLY A 221 -15.43 -18.61 0.26
C GLY A 221 -14.15 -19.35 0.62
N THR A 222 -13.54 -20.11 -0.30
CA THR A 222 -12.17 -20.64 -0.10
C THR A 222 -11.11 -19.56 -0.13
N SER A 223 -11.37 -18.45 -0.82
CA SER A 223 -10.56 -17.23 -0.75
C SER A 223 -11.47 -16.01 -0.84
N VAL A 224 -11.04 -14.89 -0.26
CA VAL A 224 -11.77 -13.62 -0.24
C VAL A 224 -10.79 -12.46 -0.39
N ALA A 225 -11.18 -11.41 -1.10
CA ALA A 225 -10.43 -10.15 -1.15
C ALA A 225 -11.39 -8.97 -1.33
N SER A 226 -11.01 -7.82 -0.77
CA SER A 226 -11.56 -6.53 -1.19
C SER A 226 -11.07 -6.19 -2.59
N LEU A 227 -11.96 -5.67 -3.43
CA LEU A 227 -11.63 -5.10 -4.74
C LEU A 227 -11.56 -3.56 -4.71
N GLY A 228 -12.08 -2.93 -3.65
CA GLY A 228 -12.45 -1.51 -3.69
C GLY A 228 -13.81 -1.29 -4.38
N ASP A 229 -14.10 -0.06 -4.77
CA ASP A 229 -15.30 0.34 -5.53
C ASP A 229 -15.06 0.05 -7.03
N LEU A 230 -15.65 -1.02 -7.58
CA LEU A 230 -15.39 -1.47 -8.95
C LEU A 230 -16.44 -0.97 -9.96
N ASP A 231 -17.72 -0.83 -9.57
CA ASP A 231 -18.77 -0.30 -10.46
C ASP A 231 -19.01 1.23 -10.34
N GLY A 232 -18.46 1.87 -9.30
CA GLY A 232 -18.46 3.32 -9.11
C GLY A 232 -19.63 3.86 -8.26
N ASP A 233 -20.20 3.05 -7.35
CA ASP A 233 -21.34 3.43 -6.50
C ASP A 233 -20.97 3.93 -5.08
N GLU A 234 -19.68 3.96 -4.76
CA GLU A 234 -19.07 4.34 -3.46
C GLU A 234 -19.13 3.27 -2.35
N ILE A 235 -19.44 2.00 -2.66
CA ILE A 235 -19.36 0.82 -1.77
C ILE A 235 -18.15 -0.07 -2.11
N THR A 236 -17.64 -0.86 -1.15
CA THR A 236 -16.57 -1.84 -1.39
C THR A 236 -17.10 -3.16 -1.95
N ASP A 237 -16.64 -3.54 -3.14
CA ASP A 237 -16.90 -4.82 -3.79
C ASP A 237 -15.89 -5.91 -3.41
N LEU A 238 -16.27 -7.18 -3.61
CA LEU A 238 -15.51 -8.34 -3.14
C LEU A 238 -15.25 -9.36 -4.25
N ALA A 239 -14.05 -9.94 -4.27
CA ALA A 239 -13.75 -11.18 -4.98
C ALA A 239 -13.87 -12.37 -4.02
N VAL A 240 -14.58 -13.41 -4.43
CA VAL A 240 -14.76 -14.64 -3.64
C VAL A 240 -14.46 -15.89 -4.47
N GLY A 241 -13.49 -16.68 -4.02
CA GLY A 241 -13.04 -17.90 -4.67
C GLY A 241 -13.90 -19.13 -4.39
N ALA A 242 -14.03 -19.99 -5.40
CA ALA A 242 -14.76 -21.26 -5.40
C ALA A 242 -13.93 -22.30 -6.19
N TYR A 243 -12.80 -22.71 -5.63
CA TYR A 243 -11.73 -23.41 -6.36
C TYR A 243 -12.09 -24.80 -6.89
N THR A 244 -13.14 -25.45 -6.35
CA THR A 244 -13.61 -26.77 -6.79
C THR A 244 -14.80 -26.73 -7.75
N ASP A 245 -15.28 -25.54 -8.11
CA ASP A 245 -16.37 -25.31 -9.06
C ASP A 245 -16.15 -26.05 -10.39
N ASP A 246 -17.16 -26.82 -10.81
CA ASP A 246 -17.13 -27.73 -11.96
C ASP A 246 -17.49 -27.04 -13.31
N THR A 247 -17.52 -25.70 -13.36
CA THR A 247 -17.85 -24.95 -14.59
C THR A 247 -16.84 -25.25 -15.70
N GLY A 248 -17.33 -25.77 -16.83
CA GLY A 248 -16.51 -26.18 -17.98
C GLY A 248 -15.84 -27.56 -17.86
N GLY A 249 -15.64 -28.06 -16.63
CA GLY A 249 -15.04 -29.36 -16.36
C GLY A 249 -14.66 -29.53 -14.89
N SER A 250 -14.18 -30.73 -14.54
CA SER A 250 -13.99 -31.12 -13.14
C SER A 250 -12.98 -30.22 -12.41
N SER A 251 -13.43 -29.57 -11.33
CA SER A 251 -12.65 -28.71 -10.44
C SER A 251 -11.69 -27.77 -11.18
N ARG A 252 -12.23 -27.05 -12.18
CA ARG A 252 -11.52 -25.94 -12.84
C ARG A 252 -11.42 -24.76 -11.89
N GLY A 253 -12.46 -24.56 -11.09
CA GLY A 253 -12.59 -23.45 -10.15
C GLY A 253 -13.21 -22.22 -10.79
N ALA A 254 -13.64 -21.30 -9.93
CA ALA A 254 -14.28 -20.04 -10.29
C ALA A 254 -13.95 -18.95 -9.26
N VAL A 255 -14.12 -17.69 -9.69
CA VAL A 255 -14.20 -16.53 -8.80
C VAL A 255 -15.55 -15.85 -9.04
N TYR A 256 -16.15 -15.33 -7.97
CA TYR A 256 -17.36 -14.52 -8.01
C TYR A 256 -16.99 -13.11 -7.58
N VAL A 257 -17.17 -12.14 -8.47
CA VAL A 257 -17.21 -10.71 -8.10
C VAL A 257 -18.59 -10.45 -7.52
N LEU A 258 -18.64 -9.89 -6.31
CA LEU A 258 -19.85 -9.51 -5.60
C LEU A 258 -19.90 -7.98 -5.53
N PHE A 259 -20.93 -7.41 -6.13
CA PHE A 259 -21.28 -6.00 -5.98
C PHE A 259 -22.13 -5.84 -4.73
N MET A 260 -21.71 -4.98 -3.81
CA MET A 260 -22.17 -5.01 -2.41
C MET A 260 -23.20 -3.93 -2.07
N ASN A 261 -23.85 -4.08 -0.91
CA ASN A 261 -24.57 -3.01 -0.23
C ASN A 261 -23.89 -2.74 1.11
N ALA A 262 -24.02 -1.52 1.64
CA ALA A 262 -23.54 -1.14 2.97
C ALA A 262 -24.14 -1.97 4.14
N ASP A 263 -25.19 -2.76 3.92
CA ASP A 263 -25.75 -3.70 4.92
C ASP A 263 -25.13 -5.11 4.84
N GLY A 264 -24.11 -5.30 4.00
CA GLY A 264 -23.40 -6.56 3.82
C GLY A 264 -24.14 -7.58 2.95
N THR A 265 -25.25 -7.21 2.31
CA THR A 265 -25.92 -8.05 1.31
C THR A 265 -25.40 -7.77 -0.11
N VAL A 266 -25.50 -8.76 -0.98
CA VAL A 266 -25.08 -8.66 -2.39
C VAL A 266 -26.15 -7.94 -3.21
N ALA A 267 -25.78 -6.85 -3.89
CA ALA A 267 -26.61 -6.11 -4.84
C ALA A 267 -26.66 -6.81 -6.20
N SER A 268 -25.50 -7.23 -6.72
CA SER A 268 -25.37 -8.03 -7.94
C SER A 268 -24.09 -8.86 -7.93
N SER A 269 -23.88 -9.77 -8.89
CA SER A 269 -22.66 -10.60 -8.90
C SER A 269 -22.32 -11.11 -10.30
N GLN A 270 -21.04 -11.08 -10.67
CA GLN A 270 -20.50 -11.64 -11.90
C GLN A 270 -19.61 -12.86 -11.60
N LYS A 271 -19.84 -13.97 -12.30
CA LYS A 271 -19.01 -15.19 -12.18
C LYS A 271 -17.92 -15.22 -13.25
N ILE A 272 -16.69 -15.48 -12.84
CA ILE A 272 -15.51 -15.66 -13.67
C ILE A 272 -15.10 -17.13 -13.58
N ALA A 273 -15.11 -17.85 -14.70
CA ALA A 273 -14.78 -19.27 -14.78
C ALA A 273 -14.45 -19.66 -16.23
N ASP A 274 -14.20 -20.95 -16.48
CA ASP A 274 -13.97 -21.47 -17.84
C ASP A 274 -15.02 -20.97 -18.86
N ASN A 275 -14.55 -20.24 -19.87
CA ASN A 275 -15.35 -19.61 -20.92
C ASN A 275 -16.52 -18.73 -20.41
N THR A 276 -16.40 -18.17 -19.21
CA THR A 276 -17.49 -17.51 -18.47
C THR A 276 -17.01 -16.17 -17.85
N GLY A 277 -17.82 -15.12 -17.96
CA GLY A 277 -17.49 -13.80 -17.41
C GLY A 277 -16.36 -13.08 -18.14
N GLY A 278 -16.31 -13.18 -19.46
CA GLY A 278 -15.23 -12.63 -20.29
C GLY A 278 -13.94 -13.48 -20.33
N PHE A 279 -13.75 -14.36 -19.34
CA PHE A 279 -12.52 -15.13 -19.17
C PHE A 279 -12.35 -16.30 -20.17
N GLY A 280 -11.10 -16.74 -20.31
CA GLY A 280 -10.65 -17.78 -21.22
C GLY A 280 -10.87 -19.22 -20.71
N THR A 281 -10.00 -20.13 -21.13
CA THR A 281 -10.10 -21.57 -20.86
C THR A 281 -9.24 -22.02 -19.69
N LEU A 282 -9.80 -22.87 -18.83
CA LEU A 282 -9.10 -23.60 -17.76
C LEU A 282 -9.02 -25.11 -18.10
N VAL A 283 -8.11 -25.82 -17.45
CA VAL A 283 -7.97 -27.27 -17.48
C VAL A 283 -8.50 -27.86 -16.18
N ASN A 284 -8.97 -29.11 -16.21
CA ASN A 284 -9.49 -29.79 -15.03
C ASN A 284 -8.41 -29.88 -13.95
N SER A 285 -8.79 -29.62 -12.70
CA SER A 285 -7.90 -29.54 -11.52
C SER A 285 -6.97 -28.32 -11.44
N ASP A 286 -7.06 -27.32 -12.33
CA ASP A 286 -6.31 -26.06 -12.19
C ASP A 286 -6.56 -25.36 -10.84
N ALA A 287 -7.78 -25.51 -10.30
CA ALA A 287 -8.23 -24.94 -9.03
C ALA A 287 -8.10 -23.40 -8.98
N PHE A 288 -8.57 -22.76 -10.05
CA PHE A 288 -8.67 -21.30 -10.19
C PHE A 288 -9.58 -20.70 -9.11
N GLY A 289 -9.12 -19.66 -8.42
CA GLY A 289 -9.82 -19.08 -7.27
C GLY A 289 -9.45 -19.72 -5.93
N ILE A 290 -8.38 -20.51 -5.85
CA ILE A 290 -7.83 -20.96 -4.55
C ILE A 290 -7.30 -19.79 -3.71
N SER A 291 -6.80 -18.74 -4.37
CA SER A 291 -6.46 -17.46 -3.78
C SER A 291 -6.91 -16.33 -4.72
N VAL A 292 -7.22 -15.17 -4.16
CA VAL A 292 -7.58 -13.94 -4.89
C VAL A 292 -6.96 -12.74 -4.19
N ALA A 293 -6.61 -11.70 -4.94
CA ALA A 293 -6.23 -10.40 -4.40
C ALA A 293 -6.67 -9.30 -5.38
N GLY A 294 -7.33 -8.24 -4.89
CA GLY A 294 -7.41 -6.98 -5.62
C GLY A 294 -6.01 -6.37 -5.70
N ILE A 295 -5.60 -5.95 -6.90
CA ILE A 295 -4.22 -5.47 -7.13
C ILE A 295 -4.12 -3.97 -7.45
N GLY A 296 -5.26 -3.27 -7.50
CA GLY A 296 -5.36 -1.89 -7.97
C GLY A 296 -5.49 -1.83 -9.49
N ASP A 297 -5.48 -0.62 -10.05
CA ASP A 297 -5.37 -0.37 -11.49
C ASP A 297 -3.93 -0.70 -11.94
N LEU A 298 -3.73 -1.77 -12.72
CA LEU A 298 -2.40 -2.23 -13.12
C LEU A 298 -1.98 -1.71 -14.51
N ASP A 299 -2.92 -1.54 -15.45
CA ASP A 299 -2.61 -1.06 -16.81
C ASP A 299 -2.81 0.45 -17.03
N GLY A 300 -3.45 1.14 -16.09
CA GLY A 300 -3.66 2.58 -16.06
C GLY A 300 -4.99 3.05 -16.67
N ASP A 301 -5.97 2.16 -16.89
CA ASP A 301 -7.27 2.50 -17.47
C ASP A 301 -8.29 3.08 -16.47
N ASN A 302 -7.99 3.04 -15.16
CA ASN A 302 -8.81 3.48 -14.01
C ASN A 302 -9.92 2.49 -13.59
N ILE A 303 -9.81 1.21 -13.95
CA ILE A 303 -10.59 0.08 -13.39
C ILE A 303 -9.69 -0.73 -12.44
N LEU A 304 -10.27 -1.41 -11.45
CA LEU A 304 -9.51 -2.14 -10.42
C LEU A 304 -9.34 -3.62 -10.81
N ASP A 305 -8.09 -4.06 -10.93
CA ASP A 305 -7.71 -5.39 -11.41
C ASP A 305 -7.60 -6.44 -10.31
N LEU A 306 -7.57 -7.70 -10.74
CA LEU A 306 -7.68 -8.87 -9.87
C LEU A 306 -6.65 -9.95 -10.23
N ALA A 307 -5.81 -10.33 -9.27
CA ALA A 307 -4.93 -11.50 -9.38
C ALA A 307 -5.61 -12.75 -8.78
N VAL A 308 -5.58 -13.87 -9.50
CA VAL A 308 -6.23 -15.13 -9.13
C VAL A 308 -5.25 -16.30 -9.17
N GLY A 309 -5.15 -17.04 -8.08
CA GLY A 309 -4.33 -18.24 -7.98
C GLY A 309 -4.99 -19.47 -8.59
N ALA A 310 -4.17 -20.34 -9.18
CA ALA A 310 -4.54 -21.65 -9.71
C ALA A 310 -3.41 -22.65 -9.38
N TRP A 311 -3.33 -23.07 -8.11
CA TRP A 311 -2.21 -23.88 -7.59
C TRP A 311 -2.06 -25.27 -8.24
N GLY A 312 -3.11 -25.76 -8.93
CA GLY A 312 -3.16 -27.10 -9.52
C GLY A 312 -2.68 -27.16 -10.97
N ASP A 313 -2.49 -25.99 -11.57
CA ASP A 313 -2.07 -25.80 -12.95
C ASP A 313 -0.75 -26.55 -13.25
N ASP A 314 -0.75 -27.36 -14.32
CA ASP A 314 0.38 -28.22 -14.70
C ASP A 314 1.32 -27.59 -15.75
N THR A 315 1.23 -26.27 -15.95
CA THR A 315 2.10 -25.54 -16.90
C THR A 315 3.58 -25.70 -16.54
N GLY A 316 4.29 -26.49 -17.35
CA GLY A 316 5.71 -26.77 -17.22
C GLY A 316 6.06 -28.01 -16.37
N GLY A 317 5.11 -28.56 -15.60
CA GLY A 317 5.30 -29.76 -14.79
C GLY A 317 4.16 -30.01 -13.79
N ASN A 318 4.29 -31.06 -12.99
CA ASN A 318 3.20 -31.58 -12.16
C ASN A 318 2.90 -30.67 -10.94
N PHE A 319 1.70 -30.06 -10.89
CA PHE A 319 1.23 -29.17 -9.82
C PHE A 319 2.25 -28.06 -9.48
N ARG A 320 2.71 -27.33 -10.50
CA ARG A 320 3.58 -26.16 -10.27
C ARG A 320 2.79 -24.94 -9.86
N GLY A 321 1.55 -24.83 -10.37
CA GLY A 321 0.66 -23.73 -10.10
C GLY A 321 0.89 -22.53 -11.03
N ALA A 322 -0.10 -21.64 -11.04
CA ALA A 322 -0.12 -20.42 -11.83
C ALA A 322 -0.83 -19.28 -11.08
N VAL A 323 -0.55 -18.06 -11.51
CA VAL A 323 -1.32 -16.86 -11.19
C VAL A 323 -1.86 -16.28 -12.49
N TYR A 324 -3.13 -15.87 -12.49
CA TYR A 324 -3.77 -15.17 -13.59
C TYR A 324 -4.02 -13.73 -13.16
N ILE A 325 -3.40 -12.78 -13.86
CA ILE A 325 -3.78 -11.36 -13.80
C ILE A 325 -5.01 -11.19 -14.68
N LEU A 326 -6.08 -10.65 -14.12
CA LEU A 326 -7.32 -10.34 -14.82
C LEU A 326 -7.45 -8.83 -14.92
N PHE A 327 -7.39 -8.31 -16.15
CA PHE A 327 -7.72 -6.93 -16.46
C PHE A 327 -9.24 -6.80 -16.53
N MET A 328 -9.82 -5.96 -15.69
CA MET A 328 -11.26 -6.00 -15.38
C MET A 328 -12.11 -5.05 -16.23
N ASN A 329 -13.42 -5.19 -16.13
CA ASN A 329 -14.40 -4.16 -16.48
C ASN A 329 -15.17 -3.81 -15.21
N ALA A 330 -15.73 -2.60 -15.16
CA ALA A 330 -16.61 -2.15 -14.07
C ALA A 330 -17.92 -2.98 -13.91
N ASP A 331 -18.25 -3.89 -14.82
CA ASP A 331 -19.34 -4.87 -14.66
C ASP A 331 -18.89 -6.23 -14.09
N GLY A 332 -17.63 -6.34 -13.67
CA GLY A 332 -17.04 -7.54 -13.08
C GLY A 332 -16.67 -8.62 -14.09
N ALA A 333 -16.83 -8.37 -15.40
CA ALA A 333 -16.33 -9.27 -16.44
C ALA A 333 -14.84 -8.98 -16.74
N VAL A 334 -14.11 -9.99 -17.21
CA VAL A 334 -12.70 -9.86 -17.60
C VAL A 334 -12.60 -9.24 -19.00
N ALA A 335 -11.85 -8.13 -19.13
CA ALA A 335 -11.51 -7.48 -20.39
C ALA A 335 -10.36 -8.19 -21.12
N SER A 336 -9.29 -8.52 -20.38
CA SER A 336 -8.18 -9.35 -20.86
C SER A 336 -7.47 -10.05 -19.69
N SER A 337 -6.51 -10.94 -19.95
CA SER A 337 -5.82 -11.65 -18.87
C SER A 337 -4.42 -12.12 -19.24
N GLN A 338 -3.47 -12.00 -18.32
CA GLN A 338 -2.10 -12.51 -18.46
C GLN A 338 -1.84 -13.64 -17.47
N LYS A 339 -1.32 -14.79 -17.97
CA LYS A 339 -0.97 -15.96 -17.15
C LYS A 339 0.50 -15.94 -16.76
N ILE A 340 0.78 -16.06 -15.48
CA ILE A 340 2.10 -16.19 -14.87
C ILE A 340 2.25 -17.65 -14.39
N ALA A 341 3.23 -18.38 -14.91
CA ALA A 341 3.46 -19.78 -14.56
C ALA A 341 4.92 -20.17 -14.87
N SER A 342 5.33 -21.42 -14.57
CA SER A 342 6.70 -21.90 -14.78
C SER A 342 7.19 -21.69 -16.24
N GLY A 343 8.02 -20.66 -16.46
CA GLY A 343 8.56 -20.27 -17.77
C GLY A 343 7.59 -19.50 -18.67
N THR A 344 6.53 -18.90 -18.12
CA THR A 344 5.47 -18.17 -18.87
C THR A 344 5.09 -16.87 -18.14
N GLY A 345 4.76 -15.82 -18.90
CA GLY A 345 4.37 -14.52 -18.33
C GLY A 345 5.53 -13.76 -17.68
N GLY A 346 6.71 -13.78 -18.30
CA GLY A 346 7.95 -13.19 -17.77
C GLY A 346 8.64 -14.03 -16.69
N PHE A 347 7.89 -14.89 -15.98
CA PHE A 347 8.37 -15.59 -14.80
C PHE A 347 9.34 -16.76 -15.06
N GLY A 348 10.13 -17.09 -14.04
CA GLY A 348 11.13 -18.15 -14.03
C GLY A 348 10.56 -19.57 -13.93
N THR A 349 11.43 -20.53 -13.64
CA THR A 349 11.06 -21.96 -13.55
C THR A 349 10.77 -22.39 -12.10
N LEU A 350 9.64 -23.05 -11.91
CA LEU A 350 9.25 -23.74 -10.68
C LEU A 350 9.62 -25.23 -10.73
N THR A 351 9.64 -25.88 -9.57
CA THR A 351 9.68 -27.35 -9.41
C THR A 351 8.28 -27.96 -9.33
N ASP A 352 8.18 -29.28 -9.46
CA ASP A 352 6.90 -30.01 -9.33
C ASP A 352 6.47 -30.02 -7.84
N LEU A 353 5.18 -29.79 -7.57
CA LEU A 353 4.58 -29.61 -6.24
C LEU A 353 4.91 -28.29 -5.50
N ASP A 354 5.50 -27.29 -6.18
CA ASP A 354 5.73 -25.94 -5.62
C ASP A 354 4.41 -25.25 -5.18
N LEU A 355 3.30 -25.48 -5.90
CA LEU A 355 1.96 -24.93 -5.63
C LEU A 355 1.91 -23.38 -5.64
N PHE A 356 2.56 -22.78 -6.64
CA PHE A 356 2.58 -21.33 -6.88
C PHE A 356 1.17 -20.77 -7.12
N GLY A 357 0.89 -19.60 -6.52
CA GLY A 357 -0.48 -19.07 -6.45
C GLY A 357 -1.31 -19.67 -5.31
N GLY A 358 -0.69 -20.38 -4.37
CA GLY A 358 -1.35 -20.85 -3.15
C GLY A 358 -1.81 -19.72 -2.22
N ALA A 359 -1.16 -18.56 -2.31
CA ALA A 359 -1.57 -17.28 -1.73
C ALA A 359 -1.13 -16.13 -2.67
N ILE A 360 -1.81 -14.99 -2.61
CA ILE A 360 -1.44 -13.76 -3.33
C ILE A 360 -1.75 -12.56 -2.43
N SER A 361 -0.90 -11.54 -2.44
CA SER A 361 -1.20 -10.21 -1.88
C SER A 361 -0.60 -9.13 -2.78
N SER A 362 -1.29 -8.01 -2.97
CA SER A 362 -0.70 -6.82 -3.59
C SER A 362 0.22 -6.14 -2.59
N VAL A 363 1.45 -5.82 -3.00
CA VAL A 363 2.44 -5.15 -2.14
C VAL A 363 2.59 -3.66 -2.46
N GLY A 364 1.79 -3.13 -3.39
CA GLY A 364 1.95 -1.78 -3.91
C GLY A 364 3.16 -1.67 -4.84
N ASP A 365 3.53 -0.44 -5.22
CA ASP A 365 4.70 -0.15 -6.05
C ASP A 365 5.96 -0.23 -5.17
N LEU A 366 6.65 -1.38 -5.20
CA LEU A 366 7.69 -1.72 -4.24
C LEU A 366 9.08 -1.28 -4.72
N ASP A 367 9.33 -1.32 -6.03
CA ASP A 367 10.56 -0.77 -6.64
C ASP A 367 10.43 0.65 -7.22
N ASN A 368 9.25 1.28 -7.12
CA ASN A 368 8.99 2.68 -7.48
C ASN A 368 9.12 2.97 -8.99
N ASP A 369 8.72 2.03 -9.84
CA ASP A 369 8.65 2.20 -11.30
C ASP A 369 7.31 2.78 -11.80
N GLY A 370 6.26 2.71 -10.96
CA GLY A 370 4.90 3.17 -11.24
C GLY A 370 3.87 2.06 -11.49
N VAL A 371 4.24 0.78 -11.34
CA VAL A 371 3.34 -0.40 -11.44
C VAL A 371 3.16 -1.05 -10.06
N PHE A 372 2.02 -1.72 -9.82
CA PHE A 372 1.80 -2.47 -8.57
C PHE A 372 2.41 -3.88 -8.61
N ASP A 373 3.21 -4.19 -7.59
CA ASP A 373 3.91 -5.46 -7.43
C ASP A 373 3.11 -6.46 -6.57
N LEU A 374 3.49 -7.75 -6.66
CA LEU A 374 2.76 -8.85 -6.01
C LEU A 374 3.67 -9.72 -5.13
N ALA A 375 3.15 -10.16 -3.98
CA ALA A 375 3.72 -11.28 -3.22
C ALA A 375 2.90 -12.54 -3.49
N VAL A 376 3.55 -13.62 -3.94
CA VAL A 376 2.91 -14.89 -4.29
C VAL A 376 3.47 -16.04 -3.44
N GLY A 377 2.56 -16.77 -2.80
CA GLY A 377 2.81 -17.89 -1.93
C GLY A 377 3.06 -19.20 -2.67
N VAL A 378 4.06 -19.95 -2.20
CA VAL A 378 4.58 -21.18 -2.80
C VAL A 378 4.90 -22.16 -1.66
N TYR A 379 3.87 -22.53 -0.90
CA TYR A 379 4.06 -23.23 0.38
C TYR A 379 4.48 -24.71 0.25
N GLY A 380 4.48 -25.27 -0.96
CA GLY A 380 5.03 -26.61 -1.26
C GLY A 380 6.55 -26.64 -1.47
N ASP A 381 7.20 -25.47 -1.51
CA ASP A 381 8.60 -25.33 -1.91
C ASP A 381 9.62 -26.02 -0.97
N ASP A 382 10.53 -26.81 -1.55
CA ASP A 382 11.58 -27.57 -0.85
C ASP A 382 12.89 -26.74 -0.61
N THR A 383 12.90 -25.41 -0.79
CA THR A 383 14.13 -24.59 -0.65
C THR A 383 14.66 -24.60 0.79
N GLY A 384 15.77 -25.30 0.99
CA GLY A 384 16.49 -25.41 2.27
C GLY A 384 16.17 -26.68 3.06
N GLY A 385 15.13 -27.43 2.67
CA GLY A 385 14.64 -28.64 3.33
C GLY A 385 13.17 -28.87 2.98
N SER A 386 12.60 -30.02 3.34
CA SER A 386 11.37 -30.46 2.69
C SER A 386 10.10 -29.73 3.16
N GLY A 387 9.22 -29.33 2.25
CA GLY A 387 7.93 -28.71 2.56
C GLY A 387 8.02 -27.45 3.43
N ARG A 388 9.10 -26.68 3.29
CA ARG A 388 9.31 -25.44 4.06
C ARG A 388 8.45 -24.31 3.55
N GLY A 389 8.28 -24.23 2.24
CA GLY A 389 7.56 -23.16 1.57
C GLY A 389 8.42 -21.92 1.29
N ALA A 390 7.90 -21.08 0.40
CA ALA A 390 8.54 -19.86 -0.07
C ALA A 390 7.49 -18.79 -0.43
N VAL A 391 7.97 -17.55 -0.56
CA VAL A 391 7.22 -16.42 -1.14
C VAL A 391 8.08 -15.82 -2.26
N TYR A 392 7.47 -15.49 -3.39
CA TYR A 392 8.10 -14.70 -4.44
C TYR A 392 7.50 -13.30 -4.42
N ILE A 393 8.35 -12.29 -4.30
CA ILE A 393 8.01 -10.93 -4.73
C ILE A 393 8.17 -10.90 -6.24
N LEU A 394 7.13 -10.48 -6.95
CA LEU A 394 7.08 -10.32 -8.39
C LEU A 394 7.01 -8.83 -8.69
N PHE A 395 8.06 -8.32 -9.32
CA PHE A 395 8.09 -6.96 -9.86
C PHE A 395 7.40 -6.98 -11.21
N MET A 396 6.37 -6.16 -11.39
CA MET A 396 5.40 -6.32 -12.47
C MET A 396 5.64 -5.37 -13.66
N ASN A 397 5.01 -5.66 -14.80
CA ASN A 397 4.79 -4.69 -15.87
C ASN A 397 3.28 -4.41 -15.94
N ALA A 398 2.91 -3.24 -16.46
CA ALA A 398 1.52 -2.87 -16.75
C ALA A 398 0.79 -3.79 -17.75
N ASP A 399 1.47 -4.73 -18.42
CA ASP A 399 0.83 -5.79 -19.24
C ASP A 399 0.57 -7.10 -18.47
N GLY A 400 0.81 -7.11 -17.15
CA GLY A 400 0.60 -8.25 -16.27
C GLY A 400 1.70 -9.33 -16.35
N ALA A 401 2.76 -9.12 -17.12
CA ALA A 401 3.94 -9.99 -17.11
C ALA A 401 4.91 -9.57 -16.01
N VAL A 402 5.70 -10.54 -15.50
CA VAL A 402 6.74 -10.30 -14.49
C VAL A 402 7.97 -9.65 -15.14
N ALA A 403 8.38 -8.48 -14.66
CA ALA A 403 9.61 -7.78 -15.04
C ALA A 403 10.84 -8.39 -14.36
N SER A 404 10.76 -8.63 -13.05
CA SER A 404 11.77 -9.34 -12.27
C SER A 404 11.15 -10.01 -11.03
N SER A 405 11.90 -10.82 -10.28
CA SER A 405 11.35 -11.48 -9.09
C SER A 405 12.41 -11.79 -8.04
N GLN A 406 12.09 -11.53 -6.77
CA GLN A 406 12.92 -11.92 -5.62
C GLN A 406 12.27 -13.06 -4.85
N LYS A 407 13.00 -14.18 -4.67
CA LYS A 407 12.54 -15.32 -3.86
C LYS A 407 12.95 -15.15 -2.40
N ILE A 408 11.99 -15.26 -1.51
CA ILE A 408 12.17 -15.35 -0.06
C ILE A 408 11.88 -16.80 0.34
N ALA A 409 12.81 -17.43 1.04
CA ALA A 409 12.71 -18.82 1.49
C ALA A 409 13.71 -19.09 2.64
N SER A 410 13.72 -20.30 3.19
CA SER A 410 14.65 -20.67 4.28
C SER A 410 16.12 -20.41 3.93
N GLY A 411 16.70 -19.32 4.45
CA GLY A 411 18.07 -18.86 4.20
C GLY A 411 18.29 -18.13 2.87
N THR A 412 17.23 -17.62 2.23
CA THR A 412 17.26 -16.92 0.93
C THR A 412 16.38 -15.66 0.97
N GLY A 413 16.78 -14.59 0.25
CA GLY A 413 16.03 -13.32 0.24
C GLY A 413 16.08 -12.53 1.55
N GLY A 414 17.18 -12.69 2.31
CA GLY A 414 17.37 -12.04 3.61
C GLY A 414 16.69 -12.75 4.80
N PHE A 415 15.76 -13.67 4.52
CA PHE A 415 14.99 -14.36 5.55
C PHE A 415 15.76 -15.47 6.28
N GLY A 416 15.27 -15.81 7.49
CA GLY A 416 15.85 -16.80 8.39
C GLY A 416 15.61 -18.26 7.97
N THR A 417 15.74 -19.18 8.91
CA THR A 417 15.56 -20.63 8.68
C THR A 417 14.18 -21.12 9.12
N LEU A 418 13.52 -21.88 8.25
CA LEU A 418 12.32 -22.66 8.55
C LEU A 418 12.68 -24.10 8.97
N VAL A 419 11.70 -24.84 9.47
CA VAL A 419 11.75 -26.28 9.77
C VAL A 419 11.03 -27.04 8.65
N ASP A 420 11.45 -28.29 8.40
CA ASP A 420 10.84 -29.14 7.38
C ASP A 420 9.37 -29.41 7.73
N GLY A 421 8.46 -28.98 6.85
CA GLY A 421 7.01 -29.13 7.00
C GLY A 421 6.23 -27.87 7.43
N ASP A 422 6.86 -26.71 7.68
CA ASP A 422 6.19 -25.50 8.19
C ASP A 422 5.07 -24.94 7.28
N CYS A 423 5.03 -25.28 5.98
CA CYS A 423 4.07 -24.76 5.00
C CYS A 423 4.06 -23.22 4.90
N TRP A 424 5.22 -22.58 4.93
CA TRP A 424 5.35 -21.12 4.95
C TRP A 424 4.99 -20.47 3.60
N GLY A 425 4.30 -19.33 3.64
CA GLY A 425 3.74 -18.70 2.44
C GLY A 425 2.36 -19.22 2.05
N ARG A 426 1.60 -19.81 2.99
CA ARG A 426 0.20 -20.21 2.74
C ARG A 426 -0.82 -19.09 2.94
N GLY A 427 -0.51 -18.11 3.79
CA GLY A 427 -1.23 -16.83 3.91
C GLY A 427 -0.25 -15.66 3.75
N ILE A 428 -0.68 -14.57 3.11
CA ILE A 428 0.15 -13.36 2.92
C ILE A 428 -0.73 -12.11 3.04
N ALA A 429 -0.35 -11.16 3.90
CA ALA A 429 -0.92 -9.82 3.94
C ALA A 429 0.15 -8.76 3.72
N ASN A 430 -0.16 -7.74 2.92
CA ASN A 430 0.43 -6.41 3.07
C ASN A 430 -0.11 -5.75 4.34
N ILE A 431 0.78 -5.30 5.21
CA ILE A 431 0.43 -4.72 6.52
C ILE A 431 0.79 -3.24 6.65
N GLY A 432 1.34 -2.64 5.58
CA GLY A 432 1.89 -1.29 5.58
C GLY A 432 3.28 -1.22 6.24
N ASP A 433 3.82 -0.01 6.37
CA ASP A 433 5.14 0.26 6.95
C ASP A 433 5.08 0.29 8.49
N PHE A 434 5.13 -0.88 9.13
CA PHE A 434 5.06 -1.02 10.59
C PHE A 434 6.22 -0.32 11.31
N ASN A 435 7.40 -0.34 10.69
CA ASN A 435 8.63 0.15 11.29
C ASN A 435 9.01 1.59 10.90
N SER A 436 8.19 2.25 10.06
CA SER A 436 8.35 3.63 9.58
C SER A 436 9.65 3.89 8.80
N ASN A 437 10.09 2.97 7.94
CA ASN A 437 11.30 3.13 7.09
C ASN A 437 11.03 3.68 5.67
N GLY A 438 9.76 3.75 5.27
CA GLY A 438 9.28 4.13 3.95
C GLY A 438 9.21 2.98 2.95
N VAL A 439 9.02 1.74 3.43
CA VAL A 439 8.76 0.53 2.63
C VAL A 439 7.70 -0.29 3.37
N ILE A 440 6.79 -0.92 2.62
CA ILE A 440 5.78 -1.82 3.20
C ILE A 440 6.41 -3.05 3.84
N ASP A 441 5.80 -3.52 4.93
CA ASP A 441 6.10 -4.80 5.56
C ASP A 441 5.00 -5.83 5.21
N LEU A 442 5.30 -7.12 5.40
CA LEU A 442 4.33 -8.22 5.15
C LEU A 442 4.12 -9.08 6.39
N ALA A 443 2.91 -9.60 6.57
CA ALA A 443 2.68 -10.79 7.39
C ALA A 443 2.63 -12.03 6.47
N VAL A 444 3.36 -13.08 6.82
CA VAL A 444 3.41 -14.35 6.05
C VAL A 444 3.19 -15.54 6.97
N GLY A 445 2.18 -16.34 6.66
CA GLY A 445 1.75 -17.48 7.46
C GLY A 445 2.46 -18.80 7.15
N ALA A 446 2.71 -19.58 8.20
CA ALA A 446 3.18 -20.97 8.18
C ALA A 446 2.22 -21.81 9.02
N GLN A 447 1.15 -22.31 8.39
CA GLN A 447 0.03 -22.97 9.07
C GLN A 447 0.39 -24.31 9.73
N CYS A 448 1.42 -24.99 9.22
CA CYS A 448 1.81 -26.34 9.66
C CYS A 448 2.89 -26.29 10.75
N ASP A 449 3.26 -25.09 11.21
CA ASP A 449 4.36 -24.87 12.14
C ASP A 449 4.11 -25.51 13.53
N ASP A 450 5.09 -26.28 13.99
CA ASP A 450 5.04 -27.09 15.22
C ASP A 450 5.32 -26.29 16.52
N THR A 451 5.38 -24.95 16.47
CA THR A 451 5.72 -24.13 17.64
C THR A 451 4.62 -24.21 18.72
N GLY A 452 4.93 -24.93 19.80
CA GLY A 452 4.03 -25.19 20.93
C GLY A 452 3.31 -26.54 20.87
N GLY A 453 3.22 -27.17 19.70
CA GLY A 453 2.61 -28.49 19.48
C GLY A 453 2.34 -28.75 18.00
N SER A 454 1.81 -29.94 17.69
CA SER A 454 1.54 -30.39 16.30
C SER A 454 0.67 -29.38 15.55
N ASP A 455 1.14 -28.88 14.41
CA ASP A 455 0.35 -28.11 13.44
C ASP A 455 -0.43 -26.93 14.07
N ARG A 456 0.16 -26.24 15.05
CA ARG A 456 -0.49 -25.04 15.64
C ARG A 456 -0.51 -23.90 14.66
N GLY A 457 0.57 -23.76 13.89
CA GLY A 457 0.77 -22.70 12.94
C GLY A 457 1.40 -21.44 13.55
N SER A 458 1.84 -20.55 12.67
CA SER A 458 2.51 -19.30 13.03
C SER A 458 2.36 -18.24 11.92
N VAL A 459 2.59 -16.98 12.29
CA VAL A 459 2.71 -15.85 11.35
C VAL A 459 4.06 -15.19 11.54
N TYR A 460 4.71 -14.82 10.45
CA TYR A 460 5.98 -14.11 10.42
C TYR A 460 5.75 -12.69 9.89
N ILE A 461 6.00 -11.68 10.71
CA ILE A 461 6.14 -10.30 10.26
C ILE A 461 7.50 -10.17 9.58
N LEU A 462 7.53 -9.71 8.34
CA LEU A 462 8.72 -9.52 7.51
C LEU A 462 8.95 -8.03 7.28
N TYR A 463 10.10 -7.55 7.73
CA TYR A 463 10.51 -6.16 7.54
C TYR A 463 11.34 -6.00 6.28
N PHE A 464 10.92 -5.17 5.33
CA PHE A 464 11.63 -5.06 4.04
C PHE A 464 12.77 -4.03 4.07
N THR A 465 13.77 -4.27 3.22
CA THR A 465 14.95 -3.40 3.14
C THR A 465 14.75 -2.33 2.08
N ARG A 466 14.70 -1.07 2.50
CA ARG A 466 14.90 0.08 1.60
C ARG A 466 16.30 0.02 1.01
N THR A 467 16.42 -0.36 -0.27
CA THR A 467 17.73 -0.41 -0.95
C THR A 467 18.34 0.97 -1.04
N SER A 468 19.67 1.04 -1.16
CA SER A 468 20.39 2.30 -0.94
C SER A 468 20.02 3.36 -1.97
N VAL A 469 19.27 4.37 -1.50
CA VAL A 469 18.83 5.56 -2.25
C VAL A 469 19.98 6.09 -3.14
N PRO A 470 19.77 6.25 -4.46
CA PRO A 470 20.84 6.58 -5.39
C PRO A 470 21.49 7.93 -5.06
N SER A 471 22.82 7.96 -5.08
CA SER A 471 23.59 9.13 -4.66
C SER A 471 23.42 10.31 -5.62
N LEU A 472 23.07 11.48 -5.09
CA LEU A 472 22.95 12.72 -5.85
C LEU A 472 24.35 13.28 -6.18
N GLU A 473 24.72 13.31 -7.47
CA GLU A 473 25.90 14.05 -7.96
C GLU A 473 25.54 15.51 -8.27
N VAL A 474 25.98 16.44 -7.42
CA VAL A 474 25.87 17.89 -7.64
C VAL A 474 27.21 18.46 -8.09
N THR A 475 27.28 19.00 -9.31
CA THR A 475 28.42 19.84 -9.72
C THR A 475 28.10 21.31 -9.49
N VAL A 476 28.81 21.91 -8.53
CA VAL A 476 28.70 23.32 -8.11
C VAL A 476 29.75 24.17 -8.85
N PRO A 477 29.36 25.22 -9.59
CA PRO A 477 30.29 26.16 -10.21
C PRO A 477 31.05 27.08 -9.24
N SER A 478 32.08 27.73 -9.75
CA SER A 478 32.81 28.80 -9.03
C SER A 478 31.88 29.96 -8.68
N TYR A 479 31.93 30.40 -7.42
CA TYR A 479 31.15 31.51 -6.86
C TYR A 479 29.63 31.28 -6.76
N SER A 480 29.18 30.03 -6.78
CA SER A 480 27.79 29.64 -6.51
C SER A 480 27.69 28.81 -5.22
N THR A 481 26.49 28.65 -4.68
CA THR A 481 26.25 27.87 -3.45
C THR A 481 24.99 27.03 -3.58
N PHE A 482 25.12 25.72 -3.38
CA PHE A 482 24.01 24.78 -3.33
C PHE A 482 23.72 24.41 -1.87
N THR A 483 22.46 24.49 -1.45
CA THR A 483 22.02 24.10 -0.12
C THR A 483 20.95 23.01 -0.22
N LEU A 484 21.18 21.89 0.47
CA LEU A 484 20.21 20.81 0.66
C LEU A 484 19.67 20.92 2.09
N VAL A 485 18.37 20.67 2.29
CA VAL A 485 17.69 20.80 3.60
C VAL A 485 16.80 19.57 3.82
N SER A 486 16.81 18.99 5.03
CA SER A 486 15.90 17.92 5.47
C SER A 486 15.16 18.40 6.72
N ASN A 487 13.83 18.42 6.69
CA ASN A 487 13.05 18.89 7.85
C ASN A 487 13.11 17.90 9.03
N ASP A 488 13.23 16.61 8.74
CA ASP A 488 13.40 15.54 9.74
C ASP A 488 14.84 15.48 10.34
N LYS A 489 15.71 16.41 9.93
CA LYS A 489 17.09 16.60 10.39
C LYS A 489 18.08 15.50 9.99
N HIS A 490 17.85 14.74 8.92
CA HIS A 490 18.80 13.71 8.48
C HIS A 490 20.19 14.30 8.14
N ILE A 491 21.25 13.54 8.43
CA ILE A 491 22.62 13.90 8.05
C ILE A 491 22.84 13.59 6.56
N PHE A 492 23.56 14.48 5.87
CA PHE A 492 23.92 14.29 4.47
C PHE A 492 25.37 13.78 4.34
N ASN A 493 25.51 12.46 4.20
CA ASN A 493 26.79 11.83 3.89
C ASN A 493 27.30 12.36 2.55
N ASN A 494 28.59 12.67 2.44
CA ASN A 494 29.14 13.22 1.20
C ASN A 494 30.63 12.94 1.02
N ASN A 495 31.06 12.79 -0.23
CA ASN A 495 32.46 12.52 -0.58
C ASN A 495 33.41 13.73 -0.40
N ALA A 496 32.88 14.92 -0.08
CA ALA A 496 33.64 16.17 0.05
C ALA A 496 34.03 16.52 1.50
N SER A 497 33.65 15.69 2.48
CA SER A 497 33.84 15.96 3.93
C SER A 497 33.19 17.26 4.42
N LEU A 498 32.11 17.70 3.77
CA LEU A 498 31.31 18.84 4.18
C LEU A 498 30.44 18.46 5.38
N THR A 499 30.29 19.37 6.34
CA THR A 499 29.46 19.16 7.53
C THR A 499 28.00 19.50 7.27
N THR A 500 27.09 18.67 7.76
CA THR A 500 25.67 19.04 7.89
C THR A 500 25.51 19.95 9.11
N ASP A 501 24.88 21.11 8.93
CA ASP A 501 24.48 22.01 10.01
C ASP A 501 23.13 21.58 10.60
N CYS A 502 22.96 21.74 11.92
CA CYS A 502 21.77 21.29 12.66
C CYS A 502 20.98 22.44 13.28
N PHE A 503 19.66 22.43 13.11
CA PHE A 503 18.73 23.43 13.65
C PHE A 503 17.60 22.75 14.45
N GLU A 504 16.78 23.55 15.13
CA GLU A 504 15.70 23.03 15.99
C GLU A 504 14.62 22.26 15.20
N ASN A 505 14.44 22.57 13.91
CA ASN A 505 13.36 22.04 13.05
C ASN A 505 13.84 21.51 11.68
N ASN A 506 15.15 21.46 11.39
CA ASN A 506 15.71 20.87 10.17
C ASN A 506 17.25 20.70 10.27
N SER A 507 17.85 20.05 9.28
CA SER A 507 19.29 20.03 9.01
C SER A 507 19.58 20.64 7.62
N SER A 508 20.82 21.06 7.35
CA SER A 508 21.22 21.46 5.99
C SER A 508 22.66 21.14 5.64
N LEU A 509 22.92 20.79 4.37
CA LEU A 509 24.27 20.68 3.80
C LEU A 509 24.52 21.82 2.82
N VAL A 510 25.59 22.58 3.03
CA VAL A 510 25.96 23.74 2.18
C VAL A 510 27.23 23.44 1.38
N ILE A 511 27.10 23.36 0.05
CA ILE A 511 28.22 23.27 -0.88
C ILE A 511 28.51 24.67 -1.45
N ASN A 512 29.54 25.33 -0.93
CA ASN A 512 29.92 26.71 -1.28
C ASN A 512 31.29 26.81 -1.99
N THR A 513 31.85 25.69 -2.45
CA THR A 513 33.12 25.64 -3.20
C THR A 513 32.93 24.91 -4.53
N PRO A 514 33.63 25.34 -5.60
CA PRO A 514 33.53 24.68 -6.91
C PRO A 514 34.00 23.24 -6.84
N SER A 515 33.06 22.31 -6.91
CA SER A 515 33.28 20.89 -6.66
C SER A 515 32.16 20.03 -7.26
N THR A 516 32.47 18.79 -7.57
CA THR A 516 31.47 17.74 -7.81
C THR A 516 31.34 16.94 -6.53
N VAL A 517 30.22 17.11 -5.83
CA VAL A 517 29.92 16.44 -4.56
C VAL A 517 28.92 15.33 -4.85
N THR A 518 29.29 14.11 -4.43
CA THR A 518 28.37 12.98 -4.36
C THR A 518 27.79 12.96 -2.96
N ILE A 519 26.49 13.20 -2.84
CA ILE A 519 25.72 13.18 -1.60
C ILE A 519 24.97 11.84 -1.52
N THR A 520 25.07 11.15 -0.39
CA THR A 520 24.21 10.01 -0.04
C THR A 520 23.36 10.38 1.18
N PRO A 521 22.09 9.95 1.26
CA PRO A 521 21.33 10.07 2.51
C PRO A 521 22.01 9.35 3.68
N SER A 522 21.70 9.77 4.90
CA SER A 522 22.04 9.03 6.13
C SER A 522 20.77 8.74 6.91
N THR A 523 20.66 7.53 7.45
CA THR A 523 19.65 7.21 8.47
C THR A 523 19.95 7.88 9.82
N GLU A 524 21.16 8.41 10.02
CA GLU A 524 21.50 9.19 11.21
C GLU A 524 20.78 10.55 11.20
N ILE A 525 20.00 10.82 12.25
CA ILE A 525 19.36 12.11 12.52
C ILE A 525 20.34 13.01 13.28
N CYS A 526 20.48 14.26 12.83
CA CYS A 526 21.42 15.22 13.38
C CYS A 526 20.85 15.90 14.64
N VAL A 527 21.59 15.83 15.75
CA VAL A 527 21.16 16.30 17.07
C VAL A 527 21.79 17.65 17.44
N SER A 528 20.96 18.66 17.66
CA SER A 528 21.39 19.96 18.17
C SER A 528 21.75 19.89 19.66
N GLU A 529 22.99 20.22 20.04
CA GLU A 529 23.36 20.35 21.46
C GLU A 529 22.65 21.54 22.13
N GLN A 530 21.53 21.27 22.80
CA GLN A 530 20.93 22.17 23.79
C GLN A 530 21.83 22.26 25.02
N ASN A 531 22.79 23.19 25.02
CA ASN A 531 23.70 23.40 26.15
C ASN A 531 23.79 24.88 26.58
N SER A 532 23.03 25.19 27.64
CA SER A 532 23.09 26.48 28.33
C SER A 532 24.46 26.68 29.03
N SER A 533 25.23 27.64 28.55
CA SER A 533 26.34 28.31 29.26
C SER A 533 27.46 27.42 29.87
N GLY A 534 28.46 27.06 29.08
CA GLY A 534 29.74 26.54 29.61
C GLY A 534 30.76 26.20 28.52
N SER A 535 31.92 26.87 28.49
CA SER A 535 32.88 26.70 27.40
C SER A 535 33.98 25.67 27.69
N SER A 536 34.21 24.73 26.77
CA SER A 536 35.57 24.28 26.43
C SER A 536 35.62 23.74 24.99
N LYS A 537 36.77 23.86 24.31
CA LYS A 537 36.93 23.59 22.87
C LYS A 537 37.84 22.39 22.57
N LYS A 538 37.54 21.70 21.48
CA LYS A 538 38.50 21.21 20.45
C LYS A 538 37.71 21.04 19.15
N SER A 539 38.08 21.60 18.00
CA SER A 539 39.27 22.40 17.65
C SER A 539 38.81 23.78 17.08
N SER A 540 39.38 24.48 16.08
CA SER A 540 40.64 24.36 15.33
C SER A 540 41.26 25.76 15.08
N SER A 541 42.04 25.90 14.01
CA SER A 541 42.74 27.12 13.55
C SER A 541 41.93 28.42 13.49
N THR A 542 42.37 29.40 14.30
CA THR A 542 42.75 30.80 13.94
C THR A 542 42.60 31.28 12.47
N THR A 543 42.28 32.56 12.16
CA THR A 543 42.44 33.83 12.95
C THR A 543 41.46 34.98 12.56
N THR A 544 40.89 35.66 13.58
CA THR A 544 40.71 37.14 13.77
C THR A 544 39.87 38.07 12.83
N GLU A 545 38.70 38.55 13.35
CA GLU A 545 38.02 39.87 13.19
C GLU A 545 37.52 40.34 11.77
N THR A 546 36.49 41.22 11.57
CA THR A 546 35.86 42.27 12.43
C THR A 546 34.39 42.65 12.03
N LEU A 547 33.43 42.62 12.98
CA LEU A 547 32.28 43.54 13.26
C LEU A 547 31.18 44.03 12.23
N ILE A 548 29.94 43.50 12.40
CA ILE A 548 28.55 44.11 12.38
C ILE A 548 27.91 44.76 11.08
N PRO A 549 26.59 45.17 11.01
CA PRO A 549 25.66 44.60 10.00
C PRO A 549 24.85 45.61 9.14
N VAL A 550 23.83 45.10 8.41
CA VAL A 550 22.85 45.84 7.57
C VAL A 550 21.45 45.91 8.24
N VAL A 551 20.65 46.98 8.00
CA VAL A 551 19.26 47.14 8.51
C VAL A 551 18.35 47.91 7.52
N SER A 552 17.05 47.53 7.47
CA SER A 552 15.87 48.21 6.85
C SER A 552 15.67 48.14 5.32
N THR A 553 14.61 47.46 4.81
CA THR A 553 13.16 47.84 4.63
C THR A 553 12.92 48.85 3.48
N ILE A 554 11.83 48.86 2.68
CA ILE A 554 10.35 48.71 2.89
C ILE A 554 9.67 48.14 1.58
N PRO A 555 8.49 47.46 1.64
CA PRO A 555 7.70 46.96 0.46
C PRO A 555 6.81 48.06 -0.19
N PRO A 556 5.72 47.84 -0.99
CA PRO A 556 5.13 46.64 -1.61
C PRO A 556 4.75 46.81 -3.12
N SER A 557 4.05 45.82 -3.73
CA SER A 557 2.70 46.00 -4.33
C SER A 557 2.29 44.85 -5.28
N THR A 558 0.99 44.54 -5.31
CA THR A 558 0.36 43.56 -6.23
C THR A 558 -0.39 44.28 -7.38
N PRO A 559 -0.33 43.77 -8.63
CA PRO A 559 -1.31 44.05 -9.68
C PRO A 559 -2.44 43.02 -9.68
N ALA A 560 -3.64 43.42 -10.10
CA ALA A 560 -4.83 42.56 -10.16
C ALA A 560 -4.88 41.70 -11.44
N PRO A 561 -5.56 40.52 -11.42
CA PRO A 561 -5.67 39.64 -12.58
C PRO A 561 -6.58 40.21 -13.68
N VAL A 562 -6.35 39.74 -14.93
CA VAL A 562 -7.17 40.06 -16.10
C VAL A 562 -8.22 38.95 -16.30
N SER A 563 -9.49 39.30 -16.36
CA SER A 563 -10.60 38.34 -16.49
C SER A 563 -11.00 38.06 -17.95
N CYS A 564 -11.35 36.82 -18.26
CA CYS A 564 -12.16 36.44 -19.43
C CYS A 564 -13.53 35.90 -18.95
N PRO A 565 -14.65 36.25 -19.62
CA PRO A 565 -15.96 35.71 -19.27
C PRO A 565 -16.25 34.37 -19.97
N SER A 566 -16.78 33.40 -19.22
CA SER A 566 -17.51 32.21 -19.70
C SER A 566 -16.84 31.28 -20.73
N GLY A 567 -16.13 30.26 -20.23
CA GLY A 567 -16.23 28.89 -20.76
C GLY A 567 -15.31 28.44 -21.90
N ASP A 568 -14.75 29.34 -22.71
CA ASP A 568 -13.96 28.95 -23.89
C ASP A 568 -12.45 28.71 -23.61
N MET A 569 -11.89 27.67 -24.23
CA MET A 569 -10.49 27.21 -24.02
C MET A 569 -9.39 28.08 -24.68
N PHE A 570 -9.74 29.10 -25.47
CA PHE A 570 -8.78 29.91 -26.24
C PHE A 570 -9.21 31.39 -26.27
N ASN A 571 -8.25 32.32 -26.28
CA ASN A 571 -8.55 33.73 -26.47
C ASN A 571 -8.78 34.04 -27.96
N ALA A 572 -10.01 34.36 -28.33
CA ALA A 572 -10.42 34.63 -29.72
C ALA A 572 -9.74 35.87 -30.39
N THR A 573 -8.99 36.69 -29.64
CA THR A 573 -8.26 37.86 -30.17
C THR A 573 -6.78 37.58 -30.42
N THR A 574 -6.12 36.74 -29.61
CA THR A 574 -4.68 36.42 -29.76
C THR A 574 -4.42 35.03 -30.34
N GLY A 575 -5.40 34.11 -30.27
CA GLY A 575 -5.24 32.71 -30.68
C GLY A 575 -4.47 31.84 -29.68
N GLU A 576 -4.06 32.41 -28.54
CA GLU A 576 -3.38 31.69 -27.47
C GLU A 576 -4.38 30.82 -26.68
N ARG A 577 -3.91 29.67 -26.18
CA ARG A 577 -4.70 28.84 -25.27
C ARG A 577 -4.86 29.52 -23.92
N CYS A 578 -6.02 29.35 -23.30
CA CYS A 578 -6.24 29.63 -21.89
C CYS A 578 -5.63 28.48 -21.05
N ASN A 579 -4.31 28.36 -21.03
CA ASN A 579 -3.60 27.27 -20.34
C ASN A 579 -3.64 27.44 -18.81
N ALA A 580 -4.22 26.45 -18.13
CA ALA A 580 -3.88 26.07 -16.76
C ALA A 580 -2.90 24.88 -16.78
N PHE A 581 -2.68 24.24 -15.60
CA PHE A 581 -1.86 23.03 -15.35
C PHE A 581 -0.34 23.26 -15.41
N PHE A 582 0.50 22.83 -14.46
CA PHE A 582 0.36 22.45 -13.03
C PHE A 582 1.61 23.08 -12.34
N ASN A 583 1.68 23.48 -11.07
CA ASN A 583 1.23 22.90 -9.80
C ASN A 583 -0.22 22.39 -9.72
N ILE A 584 -0.40 21.27 -9.02
CA ILE A 584 -1.64 21.00 -8.28
C ILE A 584 -1.52 21.75 -6.95
N SER A 585 -1.88 23.04 -6.96
CA SER A 585 -2.15 23.74 -5.70
C SER A 585 -3.62 23.53 -5.37
N TYR A 586 -3.88 22.56 -4.49
CA TYR A 586 -5.23 22.24 -4.05
C TYR A 586 -5.88 23.47 -3.39
N ASN A 587 -6.97 23.95 -3.98
CA ASN A 587 -7.73 25.08 -3.48
C ASN A 587 -8.91 24.57 -2.67
N PHE A 588 -8.69 24.38 -1.37
CA PHE A 588 -9.74 23.99 -0.43
C PHE A 588 -10.73 25.14 -0.13
N GLY A 589 -10.50 26.36 -0.66
CA GLY A 589 -11.33 27.56 -0.46
C GLY A 589 -11.29 28.18 0.94
N LEU A 590 -11.94 29.32 1.12
CA LEU A 590 -11.98 30.05 2.41
C LEU A 590 -12.96 29.48 3.45
N THR A 591 -13.93 28.67 3.03
CA THR A 591 -14.94 28.06 3.92
C THR A 591 -14.46 26.73 4.48
N THR A 592 -14.58 26.50 5.79
CA THR A 592 -14.35 25.18 6.40
C THR A 592 -15.10 24.09 5.62
N LEU A 593 -14.41 23.02 5.24
CA LEU A 593 -15.03 21.84 4.65
C LEU A 593 -15.27 20.80 5.75
N GLY A 594 -16.34 20.03 5.62
CA GLY A 594 -16.78 19.01 6.58
C GLY A 594 -18.00 18.27 6.05
N LEU A 595 -18.48 17.27 6.80
CA LEU A 595 -19.56 16.36 6.37
C LEU A 595 -20.75 17.08 5.70
N GLY A 596 -21.08 16.68 4.47
CA GLY A 596 -22.13 17.30 3.66
C GLY A 596 -21.70 18.53 2.83
N SER A 597 -20.43 18.91 2.87
CA SER A 597 -19.85 19.86 1.89
C SER A 597 -19.79 19.22 0.51
N VAL A 598 -19.97 20.01 -0.56
CA VAL A 598 -19.94 19.49 -1.94
C VAL A 598 -19.23 20.44 -2.91
N GLY A 599 -18.60 19.88 -3.94
CA GLY A 599 -18.03 20.59 -5.09
C GLY A 599 -16.52 20.45 -5.24
N GLU A 600 -15.95 21.27 -6.12
CA GLU A 600 -14.55 21.20 -6.58
C GLU A 600 -13.51 21.23 -5.44
N THR A 601 -13.76 22.04 -4.40
CA THR A 601 -12.87 22.12 -3.22
C THR A 601 -12.83 20.82 -2.41
N VAL A 602 -13.80 19.92 -2.60
CA VAL A 602 -13.86 18.60 -1.97
C VAL A 602 -13.19 17.54 -2.86
N ARG A 603 -13.36 17.58 -4.19
CA ARG A 603 -12.58 16.72 -5.10
C ARG A 603 -11.08 16.89 -4.91
N GLN A 604 -10.64 18.15 -4.80
CA GLN A 604 -9.26 18.51 -4.53
C GLN A 604 -8.77 18.07 -3.14
N LEU A 605 -9.67 17.93 -2.15
CA LEU A 605 -9.36 17.33 -0.85
C LEU A 605 -9.23 15.80 -0.94
N GLN A 606 -10.13 15.12 -1.65
CA GLN A 606 -10.10 13.67 -1.82
C GLN A 606 -8.82 13.22 -2.56
N GLN A 607 -8.46 13.93 -3.65
CA GLN A 607 -7.18 13.74 -4.35
C GLN A 607 -5.97 13.92 -3.43
N PHE A 608 -5.94 15.00 -2.65
CA PHE A 608 -4.89 15.23 -1.66
C PHE A 608 -4.80 14.06 -0.67
N LEU A 609 -5.91 13.65 -0.05
CA LEU A 609 -5.91 12.58 0.96
C LEU A 609 -5.43 11.23 0.39
N ASN A 610 -5.89 10.82 -0.79
CA ASN A 610 -5.41 9.60 -1.45
C ASN A 610 -3.88 9.64 -1.64
N THR A 611 -3.36 10.73 -2.21
CA THR A 611 -1.91 10.91 -2.45
C THR A 611 -1.05 11.06 -1.18
N GLN A 612 -1.63 11.30 -0.01
CA GLN A 612 -0.87 11.55 1.23
C GLN A 612 -1.05 10.45 2.29
N LEU A 613 -2.04 9.58 2.13
CA LEU A 613 -2.32 8.45 3.03
C LEU A 613 -2.40 7.10 2.29
N ASN A 614 -2.14 7.09 0.97
CA ASN A 614 -2.27 5.92 0.08
C ASN A 614 -3.66 5.25 0.16
N LEU A 615 -4.71 6.07 0.25
CA LEU A 615 -6.11 5.65 0.35
C LEU A 615 -6.80 5.57 -1.01
N ILE A 616 -7.87 4.76 -1.06
CA ILE A 616 -8.72 4.56 -2.25
C ILE A 616 -10.06 5.30 -2.08
N LEU A 617 -10.05 6.58 -1.68
CA LEU A 617 -11.30 7.36 -1.58
C LEU A 617 -11.81 7.72 -2.97
N SER A 618 -13.12 7.58 -3.20
CA SER A 618 -13.75 8.10 -4.43
C SER A 618 -13.58 9.63 -4.54
N VAL A 619 -13.10 10.09 -5.68
CA VAL A 619 -12.89 11.53 -5.99
C VAL A 619 -14.16 12.09 -6.62
N ASP A 620 -15.24 12.04 -5.85
CA ASP A 620 -16.59 12.33 -6.33
C ASP A 620 -16.97 13.82 -6.16
N GLY A 621 -16.45 14.47 -5.12
CA GLY A 621 -16.77 15.84 -4.70
C GLY A 621 -17.85 15.98 -3.62
N LYS A 622 -18.26 14.90 -2.92
CA LYS A 622 -19.12 14.94 -1.74
C LYS A 622 -18.31 14.60 -0.50
N PHE A 623 -18.34 15.46 0.51
CA PHE A 623 -17.62 15.23 1.76
C PHE A 623 -18.44 14.25 2.62
N GLY A 624 -18.28 12.96 2.34
CA GLY A 624 -18.92 11.84 3.03
C GLY A 624 -18.16 11.36 4.28
N PRO A 625 -18.63 10.27 4.92
CA PRO A 625 -17.98 9.69 6.11
C PRO A 625 -16.53 9.28 5.83
N LEU A 626 -16.24 8.55 4.76
CA LEU A 626 -14.89 8.14 4.37
C LEU A 626 -13.93 9.35 4.19
N THR A 627 -14.40 10.43 3.56
CA THR A 627 -13.61 11.68 3.45
C THR A 627 -13.39 12.33 4.83
N SER A 628 -14.37 12.24 5.74
CA SER A 628 -14.24 12.69 7.13
C SER A 628 -13.23 11.86 7.92
N ALA A 629 -13.28 10.53 7.81
CA ALA A 629 -12.34 9.60 8.44
C ALA A 629 -10.90 9.85 7.97
N ALA A 630 -10.68 9.97 6.66
CA ALA A 630 -9.37 10.32 6.11
C ALA A 630 -8.88 11.71 6.57
N VAL A 631 -9.78 12.70 6.74
CA VAL A 631 -9.41 13.99 7.34
C VAL A 631 -9.02 13.84 8.81
N LYS A 632 -9.72 13.03 9.62
CA LYS A 632 -9.33 12.73 11.01
C LYS A 632 -7.94 12.08 11.06
N GLN A 633 -7.71 11.05 10.24
CA GLN A 633 -6.44 10.32 10.14
C GLN A 633 -5.30 11.26 9.76
N TRP A 634 -5.51 12.09 8.73
CA TRP A 634 -4.53 13.10 8.31
C TRP A 634 -4.27 14.13 9.42
N GLN A 635 -5.32 14.64 10.07
CA GLN A 635 -5.21 15.60 11.18
C GLN A 635 -4.41 15.01 12.36
N ALA A 636 -4.67 13.75 12.74
CA ALA A 636 -3.96 13.07 13.81
C ALA A 636 -2.47 12.92 13.50
N ALA A 637 -2.13 12.37 12.32
CA ALA A 637 -0.74 12.22 11.86
C ALA A 637 0.02 13.57 11.81
N HIS A 638 -0.68 14.68 11.54
CA HIS A 638 -0.08 16.01 11.43
C HIS A 638 -0.11 16.84 12.73
N GLY A 639 -0.52 16.24 13.86
CA GLY A 639 -0.53 16.89 15.18
C GLY A 639 -1.62 17.94 15.35
N LEU A 640 -2.72 17.83 14.61
CA LEU A 640 -3.93 18.65 14.76
C LEU A 640 -4.97 17.93 15.62
N VAL A 641 -6.07 18.60 15.95
CA VAL A 641 -7.24 17.94 16.53
C VAL A 641 -7.96 17.19 15.40
N PRO A 642 -8.20 15.87 15.52
CA PRO A 642 -8.92 15.08 14.51
C PRO A 642 -10.44 15.31 14.63
N ASP A 643 -10.90 16.49 14.19
CA ASP A 643 -12.30 16.91 14.24
C ASP A 643 -13.09 16.63 12.93
N GLY A 644 -12.44 16.04 11.92
CA GLY A 644 -13.03 15.72 10.63
C GLY A 644 -13.34 16.95 9.76
N GLN A 645 -12.87 18.13 10.15
CA GLN A 645 -13.15 19.40 9.46
C GLN A 645 -11.88 20.05 8.93
N VAL A 646 -11.84 20.30 7.63
CA VAL A 646 -10.76 21.03 6.99
C VAL A 646 -10.99 22.54 7.19
N GLY A 647 -10.71 22.99 8.41
CA GLY A 647 -10.70 24.39 8.84
C GLY A 647 -9.37 25.09 8.52
N PRO A 648 -9.22 26.39 8.86
CA PRO A 648 -8.06 27.18 8.46
C PRO A 648 -6.70 26.59 8.87
N LEU A 649 -6.58 26.04 10.09
CA LEU A 649 -5.35 25.39 10.56
C LEU A 649 -5.02 24.12 9.78
N THR A 650 -6.04 23.34 9.41
CA THR A 650 -5.88 22.15 8.55
C THR A 650 -5.44 22.56 7.15
N LYS A 651 -6.02 23.61 6.56
CA LYS A 651 -5.64 24.12 5.22
C LYS A 651 -4.22 24.68 5.19
N GLU A 652 -3.84 25.43 6.23
CA GLU A 652 -2.48 25.93 6.42
C GLU A 652 -1.47 24.79 6.49
N LYS A 653 -1.79 23.72 7.23
CA LYS A 653 -0.96 22.51 7.33
C LYS A 653 -0.94 21.70 6.01
N MET A 654 -2.05 21.64 5.27
CA MET A 654 -2.17 20.97 3.96
C MET A 654 -1.58 21.79 2.78
N GLY A 655 -0.99 22.97 3.04
CA GLY A 655 -0.40 23.82 2.00
C GLY A 655 -1.39 24.47 1.02
N GLY A 656 -2.68 24.49 1.36
CA GLY A 656 -3.72 25.07 0.51
C GLY A 656 -3.68 26.61 0.49
N MET A 657 -3.83 27.21 -0.69
CA MET A 657 -3.99 28.66 -0.80
C MET A 657 -5.39 29.11 -0.33
N ASN A 658 -5.42 30.11 0.56
CA ASN A 658 -6.63 30.78 1.08
C ASN A 658 -7.13 31.88 0.14
#